data_AF-A0A151KYU9-F1
#
_entry.id   AF-A0A151KYU9-F1
#
_cell.length_a   1.000
_cell.length_b   1.000
_cell.length_c   1.000
_cell.angle_alpha   90.00
_cell.angle_beta   90.00
_cell.angle_gamma   90.00
#
_symmetry.space_group_name_H-M   'P 1'
#
loop_
_entity.id
_entity.type
_entity.pdbx_description
1 polymer ?
#
loop_
_entity_poly.entity_id
_entity_poly.type
_entity_poly.pdbx_seq_one_letter_code
_entity_poly.pdbx_strand_id
1 'polypeptide(L)'
;MTRIVPRQEQFRIDYQNEHLPALFSKQESDADFSSALPMLNSEFPSRIISMARLTLLIACEQLKDESLIHAIKEQAEKGIRIYLLLGEKNANKVAIDVLSGRCLIRSGVSQQGALMLVDHTTTQAQGWLLMCGQPLVSAVQPAWGIQLERQQINDSFRSFCKLFWENSNEEYLQQNQQQSSVQHPDGAVVTNHSHQLCGTLHDCLSDTLEHLQAATHSGFSACGKSWRLLVGTHSNEIARQARAGVALTDNQIPSLLLSSDGNWLLPDRTDFAVANWCLKLSTEQGQKLEETYSQAFEEAAWQYKDATLIRECADQQLLRFADQPGLEHVVEVVREIELEDINTQDIDSFLNDEAELLASGVTGLKRSHLAHFIDYDVVVHPPYCPQSAKPDALYQAWENAEKDWQQRLEVLTNAQSKIDQQQASIADKLRGFIKGFLLGQGQSVKSLNLEIDTLKNWSVTKATPAERELHRQQLESLQDKIRKRGSDTDQELDKAEQNQRWVQRLDALKADQFKANELLKQKLSALDQLEKNKTEATFQVEQNFRASWISAAERLTDQQLNDIEVTGIQPEQFFAEALPEIPQAAPKDAVEPEKQARQEAIQQAKARREELTQQARQACIKARREALQSMDVGQANNWKTSIKEKPWKKHYSAFERCLADHEQGVKKIERDIHEAQKALDNSRTEQERAEKALNEHGSSFVYQPKQASDAFAKQLGLKGNTAVENQFQWPSEELPANGTELRKYQQNRYLVVFDTDQIEQACRDAERLKAQLVCDKESANA
;
A
#
# COMPACT_ATOMS: atom_id res chain seq x y z
N MET A 1 -23.27 -17.90 33.40
CA MET A 1 -22.82 -16.87 32.45
C MET A 1 -21.44 -16.42 32.87
N THR A 2 -20.45 -17.20 32.47
CA THR A 2 -19.03 -16.89 32.70
C THR A 2 -18.51 -16.41 31.34
N ARG A 3 -18.27 -15.10 31.23
CA ARG A 3 -17.77 -14.48 29.99
C ARG A 3 -16.37 -14.98 29.69
N ILE A 4 -16.03 -15.07 28.40
CA ILE A 4 -14.66 -15.33 27.96
C ILE A 4 -13.89 -14.00 28.07
N VAL A 5 -13.00 -13.92 29.07
CA VAL A 5 -12.13 -12.76 29.32
C VAL A 5 -10.66 -13.12 29.09
N PRO A 6 -9.79 -12.16 28.74
CA PRO A 6 -8.35 -12.42 28.63
C PRO A 6 -7.79 -13.04 29.92
N ARG A 7 -6.86 -13.99 29.78
CA ARG A 7 -6.19 -14.63 30.91
C ARG A 7 -4.94 -13.82 31.23
N GLN A 8 -4.80 -13.37 32.47
CA GLN A 8 -3.54 -12.85 32.97
C GLN A 8 -2.79 -14.01 33.64
N GLU A 9 -1.63 -14.33 33.11
CA GLU A 9 -0.83 -15.47 33.56
C GLU A 9 0.58 -15.02 33.94
N GLN A 10 1.13 -15.73 34.91
CA GLN A 10 2.50 -15.56 35.38
C GLN A 10 3.21 -16.90 35.34
N PHE A 11 4.42 -16.93 34.80
CA PHE A 11 5.26 -18.13 34.79
C PHE A 11 6.73 -17.76 34.96
N ARG A 12 7.53 -18.70 35.48
CA ARG A 12 8.95 -18.51 35.76
C ARG A 12 9.79 -19.44 34.89
N ILE A 13 10.80 -18.89 34.23
CA ILE A 13 11.82 -19.69 33.52
C ILE A 13 13.15 -19.64 34.28
N ASP A 14 13.81 -20.78 34.38
CA ASP A 14 15.15 -20.95 34.96
C ASP A 14 16.23 -20.94 33.87
N TYR A 15 17.12 -19.94 33.91
CA TYR A 15 18.25 -19.79 32.98
C TYR A 15 19.60 -20.17 33.61
N GLN A 16 19.64 -20.71 34.82
CA GLN A 16 20.88 -20.99 35.56
C GLN A 16 21.87 -21.88 34.81
N ASN A 17 21.36 -22.76 33.95
CA ASN A 17 22.16 -23.71 33.16
C ASN A 17 22.48 -23.21 31.74
N GLU A 18 22.07 -21.98 31.39
CA GLU A 18 22.44 -21.39 30.11
C GLU A 18 23.90 -20.95 30.09
N HIS A 19 24.53 -21.12 28.94
CA HIS A 19 25.92 -20.77 28.73
C HIS A 19 26.05 -19.36 28.17
N LEU A 20 26.78 -18.51 28.90
CA LEU A 20 27.20 -17.22 28.39
C LEU A 20 28.46 -17.37 27.53
N PRO A 21 28.54 -16.69 26.38
CA PRO A 21 29.76 -16.63 25.57
C PRO A 21 30.88 -15.88 26.30
N ALA A 22 32.07 -15.91 25.72
CA ALA A 22 33.26 -15.25 26.25
C ALA A 22 33.00 -13.80 26.69
N LEU A 23 33.43 -13.49 27.91
CA LEU A 23 33.12 -12.23 28.58
C LEU A 23 34.21 -11.86 29.59
N PHE A 24 34.10 -10.65 30.11
CA PHE A 24 34.88 -10.16 31.23
C PHE A 24 33.96 -9.90 32.42
N SER A 25 34.34 -10.41 33.60
CA SER A 25 33.61 -10.28 34.85
C SER A 25 34.27 -9.22 35.72
N LYS A 26 33.49 -8.24 36.17
CA LYS A 26 34.00 -7.18 37.07
C LYS A 26 34.48 -7.75 38.40
N GLN A 27 35.61 -7.27 38.89
CA GLN A 27 36.18 -7.56 40.20
C GLN A 27 35.99 -6.36 41.15
N GLU A 28 36.27 -6.56 42.44
CA GLU A 28 36.19 -5.50 43.46
C GLU A 28 37.44 -4.58 43.47
N SER A 29 38.57 -5.09 43.00
CA SER A 29 39.85 -4.39 42.92
C SER A 29 40.15 -3.90 41.49
N ASP A 30 41.21 -3.11 41.33
CA ASP A 30 41.78 -2.79 40.01
C ASP A 30 43.31 -2.78 40.08
N ALA A 31 43.95 -2.91 38.92
CA ALA A 31 45.40 -2.96 38.77
C ALA A 31 46.09 -1.71 39.36
N ASP A 32 47.14 -1.91 40.15
CA ASP A 32 47.97 -0.85 40.70
C ASP A 32 49.47 -1.12 40.51
N PHE A 33 50.19 -0.14 39.97
CA PHE A 33 51.64 -0.17 39.77
C PHE A 33 52.39 0.81 40.68
N SER A 34 51.68 1.55 41.55
CA SER A 34 52.22 2.63 42.37
C SER A 34 53.31 2.20 43.37
N SER A 35 53.32 0.92 43.76
CA SER A 35 54.32 0.32 44.64
C SER A 35 55.69 0.14 43.96
N ALA A 36 55.69 -0.08 42.64
CA ALA A 36 56.90 -0.27 41.84
C ALA A 36 57.36 0.99 41.13
N LEU A 37 56.42 1.74 40.55
CA LEU A 37 56.68 2.96 39.78
C LEU A 37 55.98 4.13 40.45
N PRO A 38 56.65 5.23 40.76
CA PRO A 38 55.96 6.43 41.21
C PRO A 38 55.19 7.12 40.06
N MET A 39 54.00 7.64 40.37
CA MET A 39 53.30 8.63 39.54
C MET A 39 53.86 10.02 39.81
N LEU A 40 54.43 10.66 38.79
CA LEU A 40 55.12 11.94 38.91
C LEU A 40 54.28 13.06 38.31
N ASN A 41 53.91 14.04 39.13
CA ASN A 41 53.25 15.29 38.72
C ASN A 41 54.28 16.38 38.37
N SER A 42 53.87 17.58 37.98
CA SER A 42 54.80 18.69 37.62
C SER A 42 55.62 19.26 38.77
N GLU A 43 55.19 19.07 40.02
CA GLU A 43 56.00 19.45 41.19
C GLU A 43 57.28 18.62 41.26
N PHE A 44 57.24 17.37 40.79
CA PHE A 44 58.39 16.48 40.82
C PHE A 44 59.54 16.96 39.91
N PRO A 45 59.36 17.21 38.59
CA PRO A 45 60.40 17.79 37.76
C PRO A 45 60.98 19.08 38.34
N SER A 46 60.13 19.97 38.88
CA SER A 46 60.57 21.21 39.52
C SER A 46 61.49 20.96 40.72
N ARG A 47 61.13 20.00 41.58
CA ARG A 47 61.97 19.56 42.71
C ARG A 47 63.30 19.00 42.24
N ILE A 48 63.30 18.11 41.25
CA ILE A 48 64.54 17.52 40.72
C ILE A 48 65.45 18.59 40.11
N ILE A 49 64.90 19.53 39.35
CA ILE A 49 65.66 20.65 38.77
C ILE A 49 66.28 21.51 39.86
N SER A 50 65.54 21.77 40.95
CA SER A 50 66.05 22.55 42.08
C SER A 50 67.27 21.92 42.78
N MET A 51 67.43 20.60 42.65
CA MET A 51 68.52 19.85 43.27
C MET A 51 69.83 19.90 42.48
N ALA A 52 69.79 20.35 41.22
CA ALA A 52 70.97 20.46 40.39
C ALA A 52 71.99 21.42 40.99
N ARG A 53 73.27 21.05 40.93
CA ARG A 53 74.39 21.87 41.45
C ARG A 53 75.43 22.21 40.39
N LEU A 54 75.59 21.36 39.38
CA LEU A 54 76.63 21.47 38.36
C LEU A 54 76.06 21.39 36.95
N THR A 55 75.27 20.35 36.66
CA THR A 55 74.72 20.10 35.31
C THR A 55 73.29 19.60 35.38
N LEU A 56 72.46 20.05 34.45
CA LEU A 56 71.11 19.55 34.22
C LEU A 56 70.94 19.24 32.73
N LEU A 57 70.45 18.03 32.42
CA LEU A 57 70.14 17.62 31.06
C LEU A 57 68.69 17.19 31.02
N ILE A 58 67.92 17.75 30.08
CA ILE A 58 66.52 17.40 29.87
C ILE A 58 66.34 17.07 28.39
N ALA A 59 65.74 15.92 28.11
CA ALA A 59 65.33 15.54 26.77
C ALA A 59 63.83 15.22 26.78
N CYS A 60 63.08 15.93 25.94
CA CYS A 60 61.64 15.74 25.78
C CYS A 60 61.14 16.27 24.44
N GLU A 61 59.98 15.79 23.99
CA GLU A 61 59.34 16.30 22.77
C GLU A 61 58.88 17.76 22.95
N GLN A 62 58.24 18.06 24.08
CA GLN A 62 57.69 19.38 24.38
C GLN A 62 58.02 19.82 25.82
N LEU A 63 58.35 21.10 25.96
CA LEU A 63 58.51 21.81 27.23
C LEU A 63 57.65 23.08 27.18
N LYS A 64 56.52 23.06 27.89
CA LYS A 64 55.51 24.15 27.85
C LYS A 64 55.08 24.64 29.22
N ASP A 65 55.32 23.86 30.29
CA ASP A 65 54.99 24.29 31.64
C ASP A 65 55.81 25.53 32.04
N GLU A 66 55.12 26.66 32.19
CA GLU A 66 55.75 27.94 32.52
C GLU A 66 56.47 27.90 33.87
N SER A 67 55.92 27.17 34.85
CA SER A 67 56.53 27.04 36.17
C SER A 67 57.87 26.32 36.09
N LEU A 68 57.92 25.27 35.28
CA LEU A 68 59.12 24.49 35.02
C LEU A 68 60.16 25.28 34.23
N ILE A 69 59.73 26.00 33.19
CA ILE A 69 60.59 26.89 32.41
C ILE A 69 61.21 27.95 33.32
N HIS A 70 60.44 28.52 34.25
CA HIS A 70 60.96 29.47 35.24
C HIS A 70 61.98 28.81 36.19
N ALA A 71 61.72 27.60 36.68
CA ALA A 71 62.65 26.87 37.52
C ALA A 71 63.98 26.58 36.81
N ILE A 72 63.94 26.20 35.53
CA ILE A 72 65.14 26.00 34.69
C ILE A 72 65.91 27.32 34.54
N LYS A 73 65.20 28.42 34.27
CA LYS A 73 65.80 29.75 34.13
C LYS A 73 66.54 30.17 35.41
N GLU A 74 65.92 30.01 36.58
CA GLU A 74 66.54 30.34 37.87
C GLU A 74 67.82 29.53 38.12
N GLN A 75 67.83 28.25 37.73
CA GLN A 75 69.02 27.41 37.86
C GLN A 75 70.13 27.81 36.89
N ALA A 76 69.79 28.19 35.66
CA ALA A 76 70.76 28.72 34.72
C ALA A 76 71.39 30.03 35.22
N GLU A 77 70.60 30.91 35.84
CA GLU A 77 71.07 32.18 36.42
C GLU A 77 71.99 31.99 37.64
N LYS A 78 71.92 30.83 38.31
CA LYS A 78 72.88 30.40 39.35
C LYS A 78 74.19 29.85 38.77
N GLY A 79 74.33 29.78 37.45
CA GLY A 79 75.54 29.30 36.77
C GLY A 79 75.58 27.79 36.53
N ILE A 80 74.45 27.08 36.67
CA ILE A 80 74.35 25.66 36.35
C ILE A 80 74.38 25.48 34.83
N ARG A 81 75.11 24.45 34.35
CA ARG A 81 75.17 24.12 32.92
C ARG A 81 73.94 23.30 32.52
N ILE A 82 73.06 23.90 31.73
CA ILE A 82 71.80 23.26 31.33
C ILE A 82 71.81 22.95 29.84
N TYR A 83 71.52 21.69 29.50
CA TYR A 83 71.42 21.16 28.15
C TYR A 83 69.98 20.70 27.90
N LEU A 84 69.33 21.26 26.89
CA LEU A 84 67.94 20.93 26.54
C LEU A 84 67.88 20.33 25.14
N LEU A 85 67.43 19.08 25.05
CA LEU A 85 67.11 18.41 23.79
C LEU A 85 65.59 18.42 23.57
N LEU A 86 65.12 19.23 22.64
CA LEU A 86 63.70 19.43 22.38
C LEU A 86 63.28 18.83 21.02
N GLY A 87 61.98 18.56 20.89
CA GLY A 87 61.36 18.18 19.62
C GLY A 87 61.29 19.32 18.62
N GLU A 88 60.16 19.47 17.93
CA GLU A 88 59.98 20.52 16.93
C GLU A 88 60.03 21.93 17.53
N LYS A 89 60.69 22.86 16.82
CA LYS A 89 60.88 24.26 17.23
C LYS A 89 59.57 24.96 17.57
N ASN A 90 58.57 24.82 16.68
CA ASN A 90 57.29 25.52 16.81
C ASN A 90 56.54 25.12 18.08
N ALA A 91 56.64 23.85 18.48
CA ALA A 91 56.00 23.34 19.68
C ALA A 91 56.69 23.83 20.97
N ASN A 92 57.96 24.23 20.89
CA ASN A 92 58.82 24.59 22.01
C ASN A 92 59.19 26.08 22.04
N LYS A 93 58.53 26.92 21.23
CA LYS A 93 58.89 28.33 21.05
C LYS A 93 58.98 29.11 22.36
N VAL A 94 58.03 28.92 23.28
CA VAL A 94 58.02 29.61 24.58
C VAL A 94 59.26 29.27 25.42
N ALA A 95 59.60 27.98 25.52
CA ALA A 95 60.80 27.55 26.23
C ALA A 95 62.09 28.08 25.58
N ILE A 96 62.17 28.03 24.24
CA ILE A 96 63.32 28.55 23.49
C ILE A 96 63.48 30.06 23.71
N ASP A 97 62.38 30.81 23.62
CA ASP A 97 62.39 32.27 23.74
C ASP A 97 62.86 32.74 25.15
N VAL A 98 62.51 31.98 26.19
CA VAL A 98 62.85 32.30 27.59
C VAL A 98 64.25 31.82 27.98
N LEU A 99 64.66 30.64 27.52
CA LEU A 99 65.85 29.93 28.00
C LEU A 99 67.07 30.09 27.10
N SER A 100 66.90 30.46 25.83
CA SER A 100 68.04 30.71 24.92
C SER A 100 68.92 31.85 25.44
N GLY A 101 70.23 31.73 25.26
CA GLY A 101 71.22 32.64 25.85
C GLY A 101 71.59 32.33 27.31
N ARG A 102 70.82 31.46 28.00
CA ARG A 102 71.13 30.95 29.35
C ARG A 102 71.43 29.46 29.38
N CYS A 103 70.70 28.69 28.57
CA CYS A 103 70.86 27.25 28.40
C CYS A 103 71.37 26.94 27.00
N LEU A 104 72.02 25.79 26.81
CA LEU A 104 72.31 25.26 25.48
C LEU A 104 71.12 24.42 25.02
N ILE A 105 70.38 24.92 24.03
CA ILE A 105 69.17 24.27 23.53
C ILE A 105 69.43 23.75 22.13
N ARG A 106 69.01 22.51 21.87
CA ARG A 106 68.99 21.92 20.54
C ARG A 106 67.64 21.30 20.24
N SER A 107 67.17 21.45 19.00
CA SER A 107 65.84 20.99 18.57
C SER A 107 65.88 20.23 17.25
N GLY A 108 64.76 19.59 16.92
CA GLY A 108 64.57 18.84 15.67
C GLY A 108 64.70 17.32 15.81
N VAL A 109 64.73 16.78 17.04
CA VAL A 109 64.70 15.33 17.29
C VAL A 109 63.33 14.98 17.87
N SER A 110 62.51 14.25 17.10
CA SER A 110 61.24 13.74 17.62
C SER A 110 61.48 12.63 18.64
N GLN A 111 60.76 12.70 19.76
CA GLN A 111 61.00 11.89 20.94
C GLN A 111 59.69 11.40 21.57
N GLN A 112 59.72 10.21 22.18
CA GLN A 112 58.66 9.71 23.06
C GLN A 112 59.20 9.50 24.48
N GLY A 113 58.35 9.80 25.47
CA GLY A 113 58.77 9.88 26.88
C GLY A 113 59.67 11.11 27.14
N ALA A 114 60.34 11.12 28.28
CA ALA A 114 61.33 12.14 28.62
C ALA A 114 62.44 11.60 29.53
N LEU A 115 63.62 12.20 29.42
CA LEU A 115 64.79 11.93 30.25
C LEU A 115 65.19 13.20 31.01
N MET A 116 65.50 13.04 32.29
CA MET A 116 66.12 14.07 33.12
C MET A 116 67.36 13.51 33.81
N LEU A 117 68.51 14.17 33.61
CA LEU A 117 69.76 13.83 34.30
C LEU A 117 70.26 15.04 35.09
N VAL A 118 70.59 14.81 36.35
CA VAL A 118 71.13 15.82 37.26
C VAL A 118 72.53 15.40 37.68
N ASP A 119 73.48 16.33 37.58
CA ASP A 119 74.85 16.21 38.07
C ASP A 119 75.55 14.89 37.66
N HIS A 120 75.32 14.47 36.40
CA HIS A 120 75.75 13.18 35.84
C HIS A 120 77.25 12.87 36.02
N THR A 121 78.11 13.88 36.02
CA THR A 121 79.57 13.74 36.22
C THR A 121 80.00 13.60 37.68
N THR A 122 79.08 13.75 38.64
CA THR A 122 79.38 13.73 40.08
C THR A 122 79.02 12.38 40.72
N THR A 123 79.41 12.20 41.98
CA THR A 123 78.96 11.06 42.81
C THR A 123 77.49 11.16 43.23
N GLN A 124 76.86 12.32 43.06
CA GLN A 124 75.44 12.57 43.38
C GLN A 124 74.54 12.53 42.15
N ALA A 125 74.98 11.91 41.06
CA ALA A 125 74.19 11.85 39.83
C ALA A 125 72.83 11.19 40.07
N GLN A 126 71.79 11.81 39.53
CA GLN A 126 70.44 11.27 39.51
C GLN A 126 69.94 11.26 38.08
N GLY A 127 69.21 10.20 37.72
CA GLY A 127 68.55 10.10 36.43
C GLY A 127 67.13 9.62 36.60
N TRP A 128 66.24 10.18 35.80
CA TRP A 128 64.83 9.84 35.78
C TRP A 128 64.35 9.70 34.34
N LEU A 129 63.63 8.61 34.08
CA LEU A 129 62.85 8.46 32.86
C LEU A 129 61.36 8.63 33.19
N LEU A 130 60.69 9.41 32.35
CA LEU A 130 59.25 9.62 32.37
C LEU A 130 58.66 8.92 31.16
N MET A 131 57.70 8.01 31.36
CA MET A 131 57.08 7.26 30.26
C MET A 131 56.20 8.14 29.37
N CYS A 132 55.85 9.34 29.84
CA CYS A 132 55.15 10.34 29.07
C CYS A 132 55.69 11.74 29.41
N GLY A 133 55.75 12.62 28.40
CA GLY A 133 56.23 14.00 28.55
C GLY A 133 55.21 14.97 29.15
N GLN A 134 54.00 14.52 29.49
CA GLN A 134 52.93 15.41 29.96
C GLN A 134 53.29 16.26 31.20
N PRO A 135 54.03 15.75 32.20
CA PRO A 135 54.45 16.59 33.34
C PRO A 135 55.33 17.78 32.97
N LEU A 136 55.93 17.79 31.77
CA LEU A 136 56.74 18.90 31.24
C LEU A 136 55.92 19.88 30.38
N VAL A 137 54.67 19.50 30.07
CA VAL A 137 53.74 20.24 29.20
C VAL A 137 52.62 20.87 30.02
N SER A 138 52.05 20.15 30.97
CA SER A 138 50.91 20.56 31.79
C SER A 138 51.05 20.06 33.22
N ALA A 139 50.72 20.92 34.19
CA ALA A 139 50.81 20.60 35.61
C ALA A 139 49.83 19.53 36.10
N VAL A 140 48.79 19.23 35.31
CA VAL A 140 47.62 18.46 35.76
C VAL A 140 47.75 16.96 35.47
N GLN A 141 48.64 16.55 34.57
CA GLN A 141 48.72 15.17 34.09
C GLN A 141 49.99 14.48 34.61
N PRO A 142 49.87 13.48 35.51
CA PRO A 142 51.02 12.72 35.97
C PRO A 142 51.52 11.76 34.88
N ALA A 143 52.76 11.30 35.03
CA ALA A 143 53.33 10.22 34.21
C ALA A 143 54.10 9.23 35.06
N TRP A 144 54.16 7.97 34.61
CA TRP A 144 54.94 6.94 35.30
C TRP A 144 56.42 7.30 35.18
N GLY A 145 57.11 7.24 36.31
CA GLY A 145 58.54 7.52 36.40
C GLY A 145 59.33 6.32 36.88
N ILE A 146 60.58 6.23 36.46
CA ILE A 146 61.55 5.31 37.06
C ILE A 146 62.87 6.02 37.32
N GLN A 147 63.44 5.77 38.49
CA GLN A 147 64.78 6.24 38.83
C GLN A 147 65.81 5.33 38.18
N LEU A 148 66.78 5.94 37.51
CA LEU A 148 67.86 5.23 36.83
C LEU A 148 68.97 4.83 37.81
N GLU A 149 69.46 3.61 37.65
CA GLU A 149 70.68 3.13 38.28
C GLU A 149 71.93 3.73 37.63
N ARG A 150 73.08 3.65 38.30
CA ARG A 150 74.30 4.33 37.84
C ARG A 150 74.74 3.93 36.43
N GLN A 151 74.59 2.65 36.06
CA GLN A 151 74.92 2.18 34.72
C GLN A 151 73.94 2.74 33.67
N GLN A 152 72.63 2.69 33.97
CA GLN A 152 71.57 3.23 33.12
C GLN A 152 71.69 4.75 32.92
N ILE A 153 72.15 5.50 33.94
CA ILE A 153 72.46 6.93 33.83
C ILE A 153 73.57 7.16 32.79
N ASN A 154 74.64 6.37 32.84
CA ASN A 154 75.76 6.51 31.89
C ASN A 154 75.32 6.17 30.46
N ASP A 155 74.50 5.12 30.28
CA ASP A 155 73.99 4.72 28.98
C ASP A 155 73.02 5.77 28.42
N SER A 156 72.08 6.23 29.23
CA SER A 156 71.13 7.29 28.85
C SER A 156 71.85 8.61 28.54
N PHE A 157 72.92 8.93 29.26
CA PHE A 157 73.77 10.09 28.96
C PHE A 157 74.45 9.96 27.58
N ARG A 158 74.95 8.78 27.21
CA ARG A 158 75.55 8.55 25.89
C ARG A 158 74.51 8.67 24.78
N SER A 159 73.33 8.09 24.98
CA SER A 159 72.20 8.25 24.04
C SER A 159 71.80 9.72 23.90
N PHE A 160 71.68 10.45 25.03
CA PHE A 160 71.44 11.88 25.02
C PHE A 160 72.50 12.62 24.20
N CYS A 161 73.79 12.38 24.46
CA CYS A 161 74.87 13.02 23.71
C CYS A 161 74.82 12.68 22.22
N LYS A 162 74.49 11.45 21.85
CA LYS A 162 74.34 11.07 20.44
C LYS A 162 73.24 11.89 19.78
N LEU A 163 72.05 11.89 20.38
CA LEU A 163 70.89 12.61 19.85
C LEU A 163 71.13 14.13 19.83
N PHE A 164 71.70 14.66 20.91
CA PHE A 164 71.98 16.08 21.09
C PHE A 164 73.08 16.59 20.18
N TRP A 165 74.17 15.84 19.99
CA TRP A 165 75.31 16.34 19.21
C TRP A 165 75.23 16.01 17.72
N GLU A 166 74.66 14.86 17.36
CA GLU A 166 74.69 14.34 15.99
C GLU A 166 73.34 14.29 15.28
N ASN A 167 72.22 14.11 16.00
CA ASN A 167 70.89 13.99 15.39
C ASN A 167 70.04 15.27 15.42
N SER A 168 70.37 16.24 16.27
CA SER A 168 69.68 17.53 16.30
C SER A 168 70.07 18.40 15.12
N ASN A 169 69.12 19.18 14.61
CA ASN A 169 69.32 20.00 13.41
C ASN A 169 69.54 21.49 13.73
N GLU A 170 69.03 21.96 14.87
CA GLU A 170 69.07 23.36 15.26
C GLU A 170 69.76 23.54 16.62
N GLU A 171 70.52 24.63 16.77
CA GLU A 171 71.13 25.04 18.03
C GLU A 171 70.78 26.50 18.38
N TYR A 172 70.53 26.75 19.67
CA TYR A 172 70.29 28.07 20.25
C TYR A 172 71.22 28.29 21.44
N LEU A 173 72.37 28.91 21.17
CA LEU A 173 73.32 29.36 22.19
C LEU A 173 73.12 30.83 22.56
N GLN A 174 72.79 31.68 21.59
CA GLN A 174 72.51 33.10 21.78
C GLN A 174 71.00 33.35 21.79
N GLN A 175 70.57 34.40 22.50
CA GLN A 175 69.15 34.69 22.69
C GLN A 175 68.42 34.83 21.36
N ASN A 176 67.48 33.91 21.11
CA ASN A 176 66.63 33.81 19.92
C ASN A 176 67.39 33.74 18.57
N GLN A 177 68.67 33.37 18.58
CA GLN A 177 69.44 33.19 17.36
C GLN A 177 69.63 31.71 17.06
N GLN A 178 69.04 31.28 15.96
CA GLN A 178 69.20 29.93 15.44
C GLN A 178 70.52 29.79 14.69
N GLN A 179 71.24 28.70 14.96
CA GLN A 179 72.44 28.30 14.25
C GLN A 179 72.34 26.81 13.84
N SER A 180 73.12 26.41 12.83
CA SER A 180 73.25 24.99 12.48
C SER A 180 73.99 24.25 13.60
N SER A 181 73.52 23.05 13.92
CA SER A 181 74.16 22.22 14.96
C SER A 181 75.63 21.94 14.64
N VAL A 182 76.48 22.09 15.66
CA VAL A 182 77.92 21.80 15.58
C VAL A 182 78.16 20.36 16.04
N GLN A 183 79.08 19.64 15.40
CA GLN A 183 79.45 18.29 15.83
C GLN A 183 80.10 18.29 17.23
N HIS A 184 80.03 17.15 17.92
CA HIS A 184 80.61 16.98 19.24
C HIS A 184 82.12 17.32 19.24
N PRO A 185 82.62 18.09 20.23
CA PRO A 185 84.02 18.56 20.24
C PRO A 185 85.06 17.43 20.28
N ASP A 186 84.72 16.28 20.86
CA ASP A 186 85.62 15.11 20.96
C ASP A 186 85.40 14.06 19.86
N GLY A 187 84.65 14.38 18.80
CA GLY A 187 84.34 13.47 17.69
C GLY A 187 83.09 12.60 17.93
N ALA A 188 82.94 11.53 17.14
CA ALA A 188 81.72 10.71 17.12
C ALA A 188 81.41 10.07 18.49
N VAL A 189 80.17 10.21 18.94
CA VAL A 189 79.68 9.65 20.21
C VAL A 189 79.44 8.15 20.03
N VAL A 190 80.13 7.34 20.86
CA VAL A 190 79.95 5.89 20.93
C VAL A 190 78.93 5.56 22.03
N THR A 191 77.84 4.90 21.64
CA THR A 191 76.81 4.39 22.55
C THR A 191 77.04 2.90 22.85
N ASN A 192 76.72 2.47 24.08
CA ASN A 192 76.80 1.05 24.46
C ASN A 192 75.62 0.24 23.89
N HIS A 193 74.48 0.91 23.77
CA HIS A 193 73.24 0.36 23.26
C HIS A 193 72.56 1.38 22.34
N SER A 194 71.66 0.90 21.47
CA SER A 194 70.95 1.73 20.51
C SER A 194 69.45 1.86 20.80
N HIS A 195 68.92 1.25 21.86
CA HIS A 195 67.47 1.16 22.06
C HIS A 195 66.75 2.52 22.23
N GLN A 196 67.45 3.59 22.63
CA GLN A 196 66.90 4.94 22.75
C GLN A 196 67.05 5.80 21.48
N LEU A 197 67.75 5.31 20.45
CA LEU A 197 68.01 6.05 19.22
C LEU A 197 66.84 5.92 18.23
N CYS A 198 66.79 6.80 17.23
CA CYS A 198 65.73 6.78 16.22
C CYS A 198 65.80 5.51 15.36
N GLY A 199 64.68 4.80 15.20
CA GLY A 199 64.55 3.69 14.26
C GLY A 199 65.12 2.35 14.72
N THR A 200 65.69 2.25 15.92
CA THR A 200 66.44 1.07 16.39
C THR A 200 65.73 0.26 17.47
N LEU A 201 64.65 0.79 18.05
CA LEU A 201 63.94 0.13 19.15
C LEU A 201 63.34 -1.22 18.75
N HIS A 202 62.74 -1.32 17.55
CA HIS A 202 62.11 -2.55 17.09
C HIS A 202 63.11 -3.72 17.02
N ASP A 203 64.29 -3.47 16.43
CA ASP A 203 65.37 -4.45 16.34
C ASP A 203 65.90 -4.85 17.72
N CYS A 204 65.87 -3.94 18.70
CA CYS A 204 66.29 -4.22 20.07
C CYS A 204 65.26 -5.04 20.87
N LEU A 205 63.99 -5.04 20.43
CA LEU A 205 62.89 -5.74 21.10
C LEU A 205 62.55 -7.08 20.43
N SER A 206 63.13 -7.43 19.27
CA SER A 206 62.78 -8.66 18.53
C SER A 206 62.78 -9.90 19.40
N ASP A 207 63.87 -10.15 20.13
CA ASP A 207 64.05 -11.35 20.94
C ASP A 207 63.08 -11.34 22.14
N THR A 208 62.87 -10.17 22.75
CA THR A 208 61.90 -9.98 23.84
C THR A 208 60.46 -10.25 23.38
N LEU A 209 60.10 -9.84 22.16
CA LEU A 209 58.77 -10.05 21.60
C LEU A 209 58.53 -11.51 21.19
N GLU A 210 59.57 -12.25 20.81
CA GLU A 210 59.50 -13.69 20.53
C GLU A 210 59.29 -14.52 21.80
N HIS A 211 59.94 -14.15 22.91
CA HIS A 211 59.85 -14.86 24.20
C HIS A 211 59.01 -14.11 25.24
N LEU A 212 57.95 -13.44 24.81
CA LEU A 212 57.09 -12.64 25.68
C LEU A 212 56.32 -13.53 26.66
N GLN A 213 56.34 -13.17 27.95
CA GLN A 213 55.60 -13.85 29.01
C GLN A 213 54.40 -13.02 29.48
N ALA A 214 54.59 -11.71 29.56
CA ALA A 214 53.55 -10.78 29.93
C ALA A 214 53.77 -9.39 29.30
N ALA A 215 52.70 -8.66 29.03
CA ALA A 215 52.77 -7.27 28.63
C ALA A 215 51.55 -6.47 29.06
N THR A 216 51.74 -5.17 29.19
CA THR A 216 50.64 -4.21 29.28
C THR A 216 50.41 -3.59 27.90
N HIS A 217 49.17 -3.36 27.50
CA HIS A 217 48.79 -2.88 26.15
C HIS A 217 49.11 -3.87 25.00
N SER A 218 48.38 -3.77 23.89
CA SER A 218 48.45 -4.73 22.77
C SER A 218 49.20 -4.22 21.53
N GLY A 219 49.83 -3.04 21.61
CA GLY A 219 50.39 -2.33 20.45
C GLY A 219 51.73 -2.86 19.90
N PHE A 220 52.31 -3.91 20.49
CA PHE A 220 53.70 -4.32 20.20
C PHE A 220 53.85 -5.38 19.11
N SER A 221 52.75 -5.86 18.51
CA SER A 221 52.77 -6.88 17.45
C SER A 221 53.49 -8.19 17.85
N ALA A 222 53.43 -8.56 19.14
CA ALA A 222 54.01 -9.81 19.62
C ALA A 222 53.33 -11.04 18.99
N CYS A 223 54.12 -12.05 18.62
CA CYS A 223 53.61 -13.29 18.06
C CYS A 223 53.16 -14.25 19.18
N GLY A 224 52.05 -14.96 18.95
CA GLY A 224 51.54 -15.96 19.89
C GLY A 224 50.47 -15.44 20.85
N LYS A 225 49.77 -16.37 21.52
CA LYS A 225 48.60 -16.12 22.39
C LYS A 225 48.74 -16.72 23.79
N SER A 226 49.93 -17.21 24.17
CA SER A 226 50.18 -17.92 25.43
C SER A 226 50.63 -17.03 26.59
N TRP A 227 50.83 -15.74 26.34
CA TRP A 227 51.34 -14.77 27.31
C TRP A 227 50.20 -13.99 27.99
N ARG A 228 50.46 -13.38 29.15
CA ARG A 228 49.45 -12.59 29.88
C ARG A 228 49.40 -11.16 29.38
N LEU A 229 48.21 -10.62 29.17
CA LEU A 229 48.01 -9.29 28.62
C LEU A 229 47.08 -8.47 29.51
N LEU A 230 47.57 -7.38 30.08
CA LEU A 230 46.76 -6.41 30.82
C LEU A 230 46.48 -5.19 29.93
N VAL A 231 45.21 -4.84 29.74
CA VAL A 231 44.80 -3.79 28.79
C VAL A 231 43.88 -2.78 29.44
N GLY A 232 44.10 -1.49 29.19
CA GLY A 232 43.18 -0.45 29.62
C GLY A 232 41.81 -0.59 28.92
N THR A 233 40.72 -0.38 29.65
CA THR A 233 39.34 -0.54 29.14
C THR A 233 38.99 0.39 27.97
N HIS A 234 39.77 1.44 27.74
CA HIS A 234 39.65 2.35 26.60
C HIS A 234 40.33 1.87 25.31
N SER A 235 40.95 0.68 25.31
CA SER A 235 41.62 0.15 24.12
C SER A 235 40.63 -0.38 23.08
N ASN A 236 40.80 0.04 21.84
CA ASN A 236 39.99 -0.44 20.71
C ASN A 236 40.32 -1.89 20.30
N GLU A 237 41.40 -2.47 20.83
CA GLU A 237 41.86 -3.81 20.46
C GLU A 237 41.34 -4.91 21.38
N ILE A 238 40.55 -4.57 22.42
CA ILE A 238 40.05 -5.55 23.41
C ILE A 238 39.32 -6.71 22.73
N ALA A 239 38.38 -6.42 21.82
CA ALA A 239 37.58 -7.45 21.17
C ALA A 239 38.42 -8.43 20.31
N ARG A 240 39.53 -7.96 19.74
CA ARG A 240 40.45 -8.80 18.95
C ARG A 240 41.39 -9.63 19.80
N GLN A 241 41.70 -9.13 21.00
CA GLN A 241 42.66 -9.74 21.90
C GLN A 241 41.99 -10.61 22.96
N ALA A 242 40.68 -10.52 23.19
CA ALA A 242 39.97 -11.26 24.22
C ALA A 242 40.23 -12.77 24.15
N ARG A 243 40.87 -13.30 25.20
CA ARG A 243 41.22 -14.71 25.37
C ARG A 243 41.62 -14.98 26.82
N ALA A 244 41.78 -16.26 27.15
CA ALA A 244 42.40 -16.66 28.41
C ALA A 244 43.80 -16.01 28.58
N GLY A 245 44.05 -15.46 29.77
CA GLY A 245 45.26 -14.68 30.06
C GLY A 245 45.16 -13.20 29.68
N VAL A 246 43.98 -12.68 29.36
CA VAL A 246 43.73 -11.24 29.19
C VAL A 246 42.90 -10.71 30.35
N ALA A 247 43.31 -9.59 30.92
CA ALA A 247 42.55 -8.86 31.92
C ALA A 247 42.44 -7.39 31.52
N LEU A 248 41.39 -6.71 31.98
CA LEU A 248 41.18 -5.29 31.72
C LEU A 248 41.22 -4.49 33.01
N THR A 249 41.70 -3.26 32.90
CA THR A 249 41.83 -2.32 34.00
C THR A 249 41.25 -0.96 33.63
N ASP A 250 40.60 -0.31 34.58
CA ASP A 250 40.08 1.05 34.43
C ASP A 250 41.15 2.09 34.85
N ASN A 251 42.18 1.67 35.58
CA ASN A 251 43.34 2.46 35.97
C ASN A 251 44.35 2.67 34.83
N GLN A 252 45.16 3.71 34.98
CA GLN A 252 46.31 3.95 34.10
C GLN A 252 47.41 2.93 34.39
N ILE A 253 47.96 2.31 33.35
CA ILE A 253 49.03 1.32 33.47
C ILE A 253 50.26 1.74 32.66
N PRO A 254 51.48 1.46 33.15
CA PRO A 254 52.72 1.70 32.41
C PRO A 254 52.78 0.82 31.16
N SER A 255 53.64 1.15 30.19
CA SER A 255 53.96 0.24 29.07
C SER A 255 55.13 -0.66 29.43
N LEU A 256 54.87 -1.94 29.64
CA LEU A 256 55.78 -2.94 30.19
C LEU A 256 55.79 -4.18 29.31
N LEU A 257 56.98 -4.70 29.03
CA LEU A 257 57.20 -6.00 28.41
C LEU A 257 58.02 -6.88 29.35
N LEU A 258 57.53 -8.07 29.65
CA LEU A 258 58.19 -9.05 30.50
C LEU A 258 58.51 -10.31 29.68
N SER A 259 59.77 -10.71 29.70
CA SER A 259 60.29 -11.82 28.89
C SER A 259 61.47 -12.48 29.59
N SER A 260 61.75 -13.74 29.22
CA SER A 260 62.96 -14.43 29.66
C SER A 260 64.26 -13.74 29.22
N ASP A 261 64.23 -12.95 28.13
CA ASP A 261 65.42 -12.33 27.53
C ASP A 261 65.66 -10.89 28.02
N GLY A 262 64.75 -10.39 28.86
CA GLY A 262 64.85 -9.10 29.52
C GLY A 262 63.52 -8.37 29.61
N ASN A 263 63.35 -7.65 30.71
CA ASN A 263 62.17 -6.86 30.98
C ASN A 263 62.40 -5.42 30.53
N TRP A 264 61.38 -4.80 29.94
CA TRP A 264 61.45 -3.47 29.34
C TRP A 264 60.33 -2.59 29.83
N LEU A 265 60.69 -1.34 30.13
CA LEU A 265 59.74 -0.26 30.36
C LEU A 265 59.81 0.70 29.17
N LEU A 266 58.65 0.94 28.55
CA LEU A 266 58.51 1.72 27.33
C LEU A 266 57.69 2.99 27.59
N PRO A 267 57.83 4.04 26.76
CA PRO A 267 56.92 5.18 26.79
C PRO A 267 55.46 4.76 26.56
N ASP A 268 54.52 5.47 27.18
CA ASP A 268 53.07 5.24 27.07
C ASP A 268 52.58 5.25 25.61
N ARG A 269 53.28 6.01 24.77
CA ARG A 269 53.14 5.99 23.31
C ARG A 269 54.50 5.71 22.72
N THR A 270 54.68 4.49 22.21
CA THR A 270 55.90 4.10 21.51
C THR A 270 55.74 4.34 20.01
N ASP A 271 56.71 5.01 19.40
CA ASP A 271 56.79 5.18 17.94
C ASP A 271 58.16 4.71 17.46
N PHE A 272 58.19 3.57 16.76
CA PHE A 272 59.43 2.93 16.33
C PHE A 272 60.25 3.75 15.33
N ALA A 273 59.70 4.80 14.71
CA ALA A 273 60.44 5.65 13.78
C ALA A 273 61.28 6.74 14.48
N VAL A 274 60.96 7.08 15.73
CA VAL A 274 61.56 8.20 16.47
C VAL A 274 62.40 7.74 17.66
N ALA A 275 63.02 8.67 18.38
CA ALA A 275 63.75 8.33 19.60
C ALA A 275 62.75 8.00 20.73
N ASN A 276 62.95 6.87 21.41
CA ASN A 276 62.09 6.45 22.52
C ASN A 276 62.91 6.40 23.79
N TRP A 277 62.51 7.17 24.81
CA TRP A 277 63.13 7.13 26.12
C TRP A 277 62.66 5.90 26.93
N CYS A 278 63.02 4.72 26.43
CA CYS A 278 62.74 3.42 27.03
C CYS A 278 63.90 2.93 27.90
N LEU A 279 63.65 1.88 28.67
CA LEU A 279 64.61 1.29 29.59
C LEU A 279 64.58 -0.24 29.54
N LYS A 280 65.74 -0.87 29.30
CA LYS A 280 65.94 -2.27 29.67
C LYS A 280 66.19 -2.31 31.18
N LEU A 281 65.30 -2.99 31.90
CA LEU A 281 65.32 -3.04 33.36
C LEU A 281 66.51 -3.87 33.85
N SER A 282 67.08 -3.46 34.98
CA SER A 282 68.04 -4.30 35.71
C SER A 282 67.34 -5.55 36.25
N THR A 283 68.10 -6.56 36.69
CA THR A 283 67.51 -7.77 37.29
C THR A 283 66.62 -7.43 38.50
N GLU A 284 67.05 -6.50 39.35
CA GLU A 284 66.31 -6.09 40.55
C GLU A 284 65.03 -5.32 40.19
N GLN A 285 65.13 -4.33 39.29
CA GLN A 285 63.95 -3.59 38.79
C GLN A 285 62.97 -4.52 38.07
N GLY A 286 63.49 -5.47 37.28
CA GLY A 286 62.72 -6.45 36.53
C GLY A 286 61.91 -7.37 37.44
N GLN A 287 62.53 -7.94 38.48
CA GLN A 287 61.84 -8.80 39.46
C GLN A 287 60.73 -8.03 40.19
N LYS A 288 61.02 -6.82 40.67
CA LYS A 288 60.03 -5.99 41.37
C LYS A 288 58.81 -5.69 40.48
N LEU A 289 59.05 -5.38 39.21
CA LEU A 289 57.97 -5.10 38.26
C LEU A 289 57.20 -6.34 37.82
N GLU A 290 57.85 -7.50 37.76
CA GLU A 290 57.18 -8.78 37.48
C GLU A 290 56.25 -9.21 38.62
N GLU A 291 56.68 -9.06 39.87
CA GLU A 291 55.85 -9.28 41.06
C GLU A 291 54.65 -8.33 41.06
N THR A 292 54.89 -7.05 40.79
CA THR A 292 53.84 -6.02 40.76
C THR A 292 52.87 -6.25 39.61
N TYR A 293 53.36 -6.62 38.43
CA TYR A 293 52.51 -6.98 37.29
C TYR A 293 51.63 -8.19 37.62
N SER A 294 52.19 -9.22 38.25
CA SER A 294 51.44 -10.42 38.60
C SER A 294 50.30 -10.09 39.56
N GLN A 295 50.57 -9.27 40.58
CA GLN A 295 49.52 -8.80 41.50
C GLN A 295 48.47 -7.95 40.76
N ALA A 296 48.90 -6.96 39.99
CA ALA A 296 48.03 -6.07 39.25
C ALA A 296 47.16 -6.81 38.21
N PHE A 297 47.66 -7.90 37.64
CA PHE A 297 46.92 -8.74 36.71
C PHE A 297 45.80 -9.52 37.41
N GLU A 298 46.06 -10.09 38.60
CA GLU A 298 45.02 -10.80 39.38
C GLU A 298 43.98 -9.81 39.96
N GLU A 299 44.43 -8.62 40.36
CA GLU A 299 43.58 -7.57 40.93
C GLU A 299 42.86 -6.72 39.88
N ALA A 300 43.11 -6.93 38.58
CA ALA A 300 42.54 -6.13 37.51
C ALA A 300 41.00 -6.07 37.58
N ALA A 301 40.44 -4.90 37.24
CA ALA A 301 39.00 -4.64 37.34
C ALA A 301 38.13 -5.63 36.59
N TRP A 302 38.65 -6.27 35.54
CA TRP A 302 37.88 -7.18 34.69
C TRP A 302 38.68 -8.42 34.33
N GLN A 303 38.19 -9.59 34.74
CA GLN A 303 38.81 -10.89 34.47
C GLN A 303 38.10 -11.62 33.32
N TYR A 304 38.86 -12.11 32.34
CA TYR A 304 38.32 -12.88 31.22
C TYR A 304 37.78 -14.24 31.67
N LYS A 305 36.62 -14.62 31.14
CA LYS A 305 36.01 -15.94 31.27
C LYS A 305 35.57 -16.42 29.89
N ASP A 306 35.93 -17.65 29.53
CA ASP A 306 35.72 -18.19 28.18
C ASP A 306 34.28 -18.67 27.94
N ALA A 307 33.78 -19.49 28.86
CA ALA A 307 32.39 -19.88 28.93
C ALA A 307 32.00 -19.94 30.41
N THR A 308 30.88 -19.32 30.75
CA THR A 308 30.42 -19.21 32.14
C THR A 308 28.94 -19.53 32.19
N LEU A 309 28.53 -20.33 33.15
CA LEU A 309 27.11 -20.57 33.40
C LEU A 309 26.53 -19.38 34.15
N ILE A 310 25.27 -19.03 33.89
CA ILE A 310 24.61 -17.92 34.60
C ILE A 310 24.64 -18.11 36.12
N ARG A 311 24.48 -19.34 36.62
CA ARG A 311 24.57 -19.66 38.06
C ARG A 311 25.91 -19.32 38.71
N GLU A 312 26.98 -19.23 37.93
CA GLU A 312 28.33 -18.90 38.41
C GLU A 312 28.53 -17.38 38.56
N CYS A 313 27.60 -16.58 38.03
CA CYS A 313 27.56 -15.14 38.23
C CYS A 313 26.81 -14.82 39.53
N ALA A 314 27.43 -14.01 40.39
CA ALA A 314 26.80 -13.51 41.60
C ALA A 314 25.67 -12.52 41.29
N ASP A 315 24.83 -12.22 42.29
CA ASP A 315 23.84 -11.15 42.19
C ASP A 315 24.53 -9.80 41.96
N GLN A 316 23.96 -8.98 41.08
CA GLN A 316 24.50 -7.69 40.65
C GLN A 316 25.89 -7.75 40.00
N GLN A 317 26.33 -8.93 39.56
CA GLN A 317 27.60 -9.09 38.87
C GLN A 317 27.57 -8.34 37.54
N LEU A 318 28.52 -7.43 37.35
CA LEU A 318 28.72 -6.71 36.09
C LEU A 318 29.58 -7.55 35.13
N LEU A 319 29.13 -7.63 33.89
CA LEU A 319 29.74 -8.38 32.80
C LEU A 319 29.92 -7.48 31.57
N ARG A 320 31.01 -7.68 30.83
CA ARG A 320 31.25 -7.10 29.50
C ARG A 320 31.53 -8.23 28.52
N PHE A 321 30.69 -8.42 27.51
CA PHE A 321 30.93 -9.48 26.53
C PHE A 321 32.17 -9.19 25.68
N ALA A 322 32.95 -10.22 25.35
CA ALA A 322 34.22 -10.05 24.64
C ALA A 322 34.04 -9.43 23.24
N ASP A 323 32.92 -9.69 22.59
CA ASP A 323 32.53 -9.09 21.30
C ASP A 323 31.99 -7.66 21.42
N GLN A 324 31.56 -7.24 22.62
CA GLN A 324 31.01 -5.93 22.94
C GLN A 324 31.61 -5.37 24.24
N PRO A 325 32.94 -5.16 24.30
CA PRO A 325 33.62 -4.85 25.57
C PRO A 325 33.26 -3.48 26.16
N GLY A 326 32.61 -2.61 25.40
CA GLY A 326 32.17 -1.30 25.88
C GLY A 326 30.79 -1.27 26.55
N LEU A 327 30.04 -2.37 26.55
CA LEU A 327 28.70 -2.45 27.14
C LEU A 327 28.73 -3.30 28.41
N GLU A 328 28.23 -2.72 29.50
CA GLU A 328 28.07 -3.40 30.78
C GLU A 328 26.67 -4.00 30.89
N HIS A 329 26.62 -5.26 31.33
CA HIS A 329 25.41 -6.01 31.61
C HIS A 329 25.40 -6.44 33.06
N VAL A 330 24.24 -6.35 33.71
CA VAL A 330 24.06 -6.79 35.11
C VAL A 330 23.34 -8.13 35.11
N VAL A 331 23.84 -9.07 35.92
CA VAL A 331 23.13 -10.31 36.23
C VAL A 331 22.35 -10.14 37.52
N GLU A 332 21.05 -10.42 37.48
CA GLU A 332 20.17 -10.41 38.65
C GLU A 332 19.81 -11.84 39.07
N VAL A 333 19.42 -12.05 40.33
CA VAL A 333 18.92 -13.38 40.77
C VAL A 333 17.52 -13.64 40.22
N VAL A 334 16.62 -12.66 40.33
CA VAL A 334 15.26 -12.73 39.79
C VAL A 334 14.97 -11.43 39.07
N ARG A 335 14.40 -11.50 37.87
CA ARG A 335 13.95 -10.35 37.10
C ARG A 335 12.48 -10.53 36.71
N GLU A 336 11.72 -9.45 36.75
CA GLU A 336 10.33 -9.43 36.29
C GLU A 336 10.25 -8.78 34.90
N ILE A 337 9.52 -9.40 33.97
CA ILE A 337 9.34 -8.90 32.60
C ILE A 337 7.87 -9.03 32.19
N GLU A 338 7.26 -7.89 31.87
CA GLU A 338 5.99 -7.85 31.16
C GLU A 338 6.22 -8.16 29.67
N LEU A 339 5.58 -9.23 29.19
CA LEU A 339 5.56 -9.60 27.77
C LEU A 339 4.44 -8.84 27.05
N GLU A 340 4.61 -8.68 25.74
CA GLU A 340 3.53 -8.21 24.88
C GLU A 340 2.36 -9.21 24.87
N ASP A 341 1.14 -8.68 24.73
CA ASP A 341 -0.10 -9.44 24.68
C ASP A 341 -0.06 -10.53 23.60
N ILE A 342 -0.37 -11.77 23.98
CA ILE A 342 -0.42 -12.91 23.07
C ILE A 342 -1.84 -13.05 22.53
N ASN A 343 -1.99 -12.94 21.20
CA ASN A 343 -3.26 -13.22 20.53
C ASN A 343 -3.24 -14.64 19.96
N THR A 344 -4.07 -15.51 20.52
CA THR A 344 -4.21 -16.90 20.07
C THR A 344 -4.91 -16.98 18.70
N GLN A 345 -4.56 -17.98 17.90
CA GLN A 345 -5.15 -18.16 16.56
C GLN A 345 -6.49 -18.89 16.59
N ASP A 346 -6.67 -19.76 17.58
CA ASP A 346 -7.88 -20.53 17.79
C ASP A 346 -8.23 -20.58 19.29
N ILE A 347 -9.48 -20.92 19.57
CA ILE A 347 -10.02 -20.93 20.92
C ILE A 347 -9.47 -22.10 21.76
N ASP A 348 -9.03 -23.19 21.13
CA ASP A 348 -8.57 -24.38 21.84
C ASP A 348 -7.20 -24.11 22.46
N SER A 349 -6.31 -23.44 21.72
CA SER A 349 -5.05 -22.91 22.24
C SER A 349 -5.29 -21.92 23.39
N PHE A 350 -6.28 -21.03 23.28
CA PHE A 350 -6.63 -20.12 24.37
C PHE A 350 -7.11 -20.84 25.64
N LEU A 351 -7.78 -21.98 25.52
CA LEU A 351 -8.34 -22.69 26.68
C LEU A 351 -7.33 -23.66 27.30
N ASN A 352 -6.50 -24.32 26.48
CA ASN A 352 -5.71 -25.47 26.91
C ASN A 352 -4.20 -25.23 26.96
N ASP A 353 -3.65 -24.31 26.15
CA ASP A 353 -2.21 -24.08 26.13
C ASP A 353 -1.78 -23.21 27.31
N GLU A 354 -0.61 -23.52 27.88
CA GLU A 354 0.02 -22.74 28.94
C GLU A 354 0.74 -21.51 28.37
N ALA A 355 0.74 -20.38 29.09
CA ALA A 355 1.42 -19.16 28.66
C ALA A 355 2.91 -19.35 28.33
N GLU A 356 3.62 -20.23 29.05
CA GLU A 356 5.03 -20.54 28.80
C GLU A 356 5.25 -21.08 27.38
N LEU A 357 4.41 -22.02 26.93
CA LEU A 357 4.50 -22.63 25.62
C LEU A 357 4.17 -21.63 24.51
N LEU A 358 3.15 -20.79 24.74
CA LEU A 358 2.75 -19.72 23.83
C LEU A 358 3.83 -18.64 23.68
N ALA A 359 4.59 -18.36 24.74
CA ALA A 359 5.65 -17.34 24.79
C ALA A 359 7.05 -17.86 24.39
N SER A 360 7.22 -19.16 24.14
CA SER A 360 8.52 -19.81 23.88
C SER A 360 9.35 -19.16 22.76
N GLY A 361 8.72 -18.50 21.79
CA GLY A 361 9.41 -17.78 20.71
C GLY A 361 10.08 -16.46 21.14
N VAL A 362 9.70 -15.88 22.28
CA VAL A 362 10.16 -14.55 22.73
C VAL A 362 10.91 -14.56 24.06
N THR A 363 10.82 -15.67 24.80
CA THR A 363 11.47 -15.89 26.10
C THR A 363 12.89 -16.44 26.00
N GLY A 364 13.48 -16.58 24.81
CA GLY A 364 14.91 -16.94 24.72
C GLY A 364 15.82 -15.99 25.50
N LEU A 365 16.94 -16.49 26.03
CA LEU A 365 17.90 -15.69 26.80
C LEU A 365 18.39 -14.48 25.99
N LYS A 366 18.26 -13.27 26.56
CA LYS A 366 18.73 -12.02 25.94
C LYS A 366 19.80 -11.37 26.82
N ARG A 367 20.86 -10.86 26.19
CA ARG A 367 21.97 -10.16 26.90
C ARG A 367 21.49 -8.93 27.69
N SER A 368 20.39 -8.29 27.28
CA SER A 368 19.83 -7.16 28.02
C SER A 368 19.19 -7.57 29.35
N HIS A 369 18.74 -8.82 29.48
CA HIS A 369 17.93 -9.30 30.59
C HIS A 369 18.56 -10.55 31.22
N LEU A 370 19.82 -10.46 31.62
CA LEU A 370 20.50 -11.58 32.27
C LEU A 370 19.98 -11.73 33.71
N ALA A 371 19.44 -12.91 34.02
CA ALA A 371 19.07 -13.28 35.38
C ALA A 371 19.12 -14.80 35.57
N HIS A 372 19.19 -15.26 36.82
CA HIS A 372 19.07 -16.69 37.12
C HIS A 372 17.64 -17.17 36.84
N PHE A 373 16.65 -16.41 37.30
CA PHE A 373 15.23 -16.64 37.07
C PHE A 373 14.59 -15.41 36.45
N ILE A 374 13.67 -15.60 35.52
CA ILE A 374 12.81 -14.52 35.01
C ILE A 374 11.36 -14.89 35.23
N ASP A 375 10.64 -14.01 35.93
CA ASP A 375 9.20 -14.04 36.10
C ASP A 375 8.58 -13.24 34.96
N TYR A 376 7.77 -13.92 34.14
CA TYR A 376 7.08 -13.32 33.02
C TYR A 376 5.62 -13.08 33.35
N ASP A 377 5.17 -11.86 33.10
CA ASP A 377 3.77 -11.47 33.14
C ASP A 377 3.25 -11.34 31.71
N VAL A 378 2.15 -12.00 31.38
CA VAL A 378 1.55 -11.92 30.04
C VAL A 378 0.03 -11.95 30.08
N VAL A 379 -0.58 -11.21 29.15
CA VAL A 379 -2.01 -11.28 28.89
C VAL A 379 -2.24 -12.12 27.63
N VAL A 380 -2.96 -13.22 27.76
CA VAL A 380 -3.35 -14.08 26.65
C VAL A 380 -4.78 -13.75 26.26
N HIS A 381 -4.96 -13.36 25.00
CA HIS A 381 -6.24 -13.02 24.39
C HIS A 381 -6.80 -14.18 23.56
N PRO A 382 -8.12 -14.42 23.59
CA PRO A 382 -8.79 -15.33 22.67
C PRO A 382 -8.77 -14.78 21.23
N PRO A 383 -9.02 -15.60 20.21
CA PRO A 383 -9.13 -15.11 18.83
C PRO A 383 -10.34 -14.17 18.70
N TYR A 384 -10.11 -12.94 18.24
CA TYR A 384 -11.16 -11.94 18.09
C TYR A 384 -11.76 -11.87 16.69
N CYS A 385 -13.06 -11.60 16.62
CA CYS A 385 -13.73 -11.30 15.37
C CYS A 385 -13.22 -9.97 14.77
N PRO A 386 -12.89 -9.92 13.47
CA PRO A 386 -12.50 -8.66 12.83
C PRO A 386 -13.58 -7.59 12.97
N GLN A 387 -13.20 -6.37 13.35
CA GLN A 387 -14.15 -5.25 13.58
C GLN A 387 -14.98 -4.88 12.34
N SER A 388 -14.50 -5.20 11.15
CA SER A 388 -15.19 -4.94 9.88
C SER A 388 -16.03 -6.13 9.39
N ALA A 389 -16.14 -7.21 10.16
CA ALA A 389 -16.99 -8.35 9.84
C ALA A 389 -18.46 -7.95 9.92
N LYS A 390 -19.23 -8.30 8.88
CA LYS A 390 -20.66 -8.00 8.79
C LYS A 390 -21.49 -9.27 9.07
N PRO A 391 -22.77 -9.16 9.42
CA PRO A 391 -23.65 -10.33 9.50
C PRO A 391 -23.59 -11.17 8.21
N ASP A 392 -23.50 -12.49 8.34
CA ASP A 392 -23.42 -13.38 7.16
C ASP A 392 -24.70 -13.29 6.30
N ALA A 393 -24.54 -13.49 4.99
CA ALA A 393 -25.65 -13.47 4.04
C ALA A 393 -26.73 -14.54 4.35
N LEU A 394 -26.39 -15.57 5.14
CA LEU A 394 -27.32 -16.58 5.62
C LEU A 394 -28.52 -15.96 6.37
N TYR A 395 -28.29 -14.93 7.19
CA TYR A 395 -29.40 -14.24 7.88
C TYR A 395 -30.36 -13.60 6.88
N GLN A 396 -29.82 -12.90 5.88
CA GLN A 396 -30.62 -12.28 4.84
C GLN A 396 -31.35 -13.34 3.97
N ALA A 397 -30.73 -14.50 3.73
CA ALA A 397 -31.36 -15.59 3.00
C ALA A 397 -32.55 -16.19 3.78
N TRP A 398 -32.43 -16.35 5.09
CA TRP A 398 -33.54 -16.78 5.96
C TRP A 398 -34.63 -15.71 6.08
N GLU A 399 -34.29 -14.42 6.20
CA GLU A 399 -35.27 -13.33 6.14
C GLU A 399 -36.02 -13.28 4.79
N ASN A 400 -35.32 -13.52 3.69
CA ASN A 400 -35.93 -13.58 2.37
C ASN A 400 -36.88 -14.78 2.24
N ALA A 401 -36.54 -15.93 2.84
CA ALA A 401 -37.44 -17.08 2.89
C ALA A 401 -38.70 -16.79 3.73
N GLU A 402 -38.55 -16.11 4.87
CA GLU A 402 -39.71 -15.66 5.68
C GLU A 402 -40.61 -14.70 4.89
N LYS A 403 -40.01 -13.74 4.16
CA LYS A 403 -40.74 -12.82 3.29
C LYS A 403 -41.43 -13.53 2.13
N ASP A 404 -40.78 -14.48 1.47
CA ASP A 404 -41.38 -15.28 0.38
C ASP A 404 -42.55 -16.12 0.91
N TRP A 405 -42.42 -16.71 2.09
CA TRP A 405 -43.53 -17.43 2.75
C TRP A 405 -44.73 -16.53 2.99
N GLN A 406 -44.52 -15.36 3.61
CA GLN A 406 -45.58 -14.38 3.86
C GLN A 406 -46.20 -13.87 2.56
N GLN A 407 -45.39 -13.56 1.55
CA GLN A 407 -45.84 -13.08 0.25
C GLN A 407 -46.70 -14.15 -0.45
N ARG A 408 -46.34 -15.43 -0.39
CA ARG A 408 -47.14 -16.52 -0.96
C ARG A 408 -48.49 -16.67 -0.25
N LEU A 409 -48.52 -16.57 1.07
CA LEU A 409 -49.78 -16.58 1.84
C LEU A 409 -50.64 -15.34 1.54
N GLU A 410 -50.02 -14.18 1.31
CA GLU A 410 -50.71 -12.96 0.90
C GLU A 410 -51.29 -13.10 -0.51
N VAL A 411 -50.54 -13.67 -1.46
CA VAL A 411 -51.02 -14.00 -2.80
C VAL A 411 -52.24 -14.93 -2.73
N LEU A 412 -52.22 -15.93 -1.85
CA LEU A 412 -53.36 -16.84 -1.65
C LEU A 412 -54.55 -16.17 -0.99
N THR A 413 -54.31 -15.29 -0.01
CA THR A 413 -55.34 -14.45 0.62
C THR A 413 -55.99 -13.55 -0.43
N ASN A 414 -55.18 -12.91 -1.27
CA ASN A 414 -55.64 -12.05 -2.35
C ASN A 414 -56.38 -12.84 -3.44
N ALA A 415 -55.95 -14.06 -3.76
CA ALA A 415 -56.66 -14.95 -4.68
C ALA A 415 -58.03 -15.34 -4.12
N GLN A 416 -58.12 -15.70 -2.83
CA GLN A 416 -59.42 -15.95 -2.20
C GLN A 416 -60.30 -14.71 -2.17
N SER A 417 -59.76 -13.55 -1.80
CA SER A 417 -60.50 -12.28 -1.81
C SER A 417 -61.00 -11.90 -3.21
N LYS A 418 -60.20 -12.14 -4.25
CA LYS A 418 -60.62 -11.94 -5.65
C LYS A 418 -61.76 -12.88 -6.03
N ILE A 419 -61.68 -14.16 -5.67
CA ILE A 419 -62.77 -15.12 -5.89
C ILE A 419 -64.02 -14.67 -5.13
N ASP A 420 -63.89 -14.20 -3.88
CA ASP A 420 -65.00 -13.70 -3.07
C ASP A 420 -65.62 -12.42 -3.65
N GLN A 421 -64.81 -11.47 -4.12
CA GLN A 421 -65.26 -10.25 -4.80
C GLN A 421 -65.97 -10.56 -6.12
N GLN A 422 -65.45 -11.51 -6.90
CA GLN A 422 -66.11 -12.00 -8.11
C GLN A 422 -67.46 -12.61 -7.74
N GLN A 423 -67.52 -13.48 -6.73
CA GLN A 423 -68.77 -14.08 -6.25
C GLN A 423 -69.76 -13.02 -5.74
N ALA A 424 -69.32 -12.02 -4.99
CA ALA A 424 -70.16 -10.95 -4.45
C ALA A 424 -70.71 -10.01 -5.54
N SER A 425 -69.87 -9.56 -6.48
CA SER A 425 -70.29 -8.74 -7.63
C SER A 425 -71.34 -9.44 -8.48
N ILE A 426 -71.31 -10.78 -8.50
CA ILE A 426 -72.17 -11.61 -9.34
C ILE A 426 -73.42 -12.06 -8.58
N ALA A 427 -73.36 -12.22 -7.27
CA ALA A 427 -74.52 -12.44 -6.40
C ALA A 427 -75.59 -11.33 -6.54
N ASP A 428 -75.18 -10.14 -7.00
CA ASP A 428 -76.08 -9.03 -7.32
C ASP A 428 -76.56 -9.04 -8.78
N LYS A 429 -75.74 -9.51 -9.74
CA LYS A 429 -76.08 -9.51 -11.18
C LYS A 429 -76.86 -10.75 -11.65
N LEU A 430 -76.61 -11.92 -11.06
CA LEU A 430 -77.12 -13.23 -11.51
C LEU A 430 -77.79 -14.02 -10.36
N ARG A 431 -78.36 -13.28 -9.39
CA ARG A 431 -78.90 -13.76 -8.10
C ARG A 431 -79.86 -14.95 -8.21
N GLY A 432 -80.60 -15.06 -9.32
CA GLY A 432 -81.56 -16.14 -9.55
C GLY A 432 -80.95 -17.48 -9.98
N PHE A 433 -79.80 -17.47 -10.68
CA PHE A 433 -79.24 -18.67 -11.33
C PHE A 433 -78.28 -19.46 -10.42
N ILE A 434 -77.50 -18.78 -9.56
CA ILE A 434 -76.33 -19.39 -8.87
C ILE A 434 -76.51 -19.51 -7.34
N LYS A 435 -77.70 -19.21 -6.81
CA LYS A 435 -77.94 -19.07 -5.35
C LYS A 435 -77.57 -20.32 -4.53
N GLY A 436 -77.83 -21.53 -5.05
CA GLY A 436 -77.50 -22.79 -4.36
C GLY A 436 -76.01 -23.10 -4.31
N PHE A 437 -75.26 -22.75 -5.36
CA PHE A 437 -73.81 -22.95 -5.44
C PHE A 437 -73.06 -21.99 -4.50
N LEU A 438 -73.46 -20.72 -4.45
CA LEU A 438 -72.86 -19.71 -3.57
C LEU A 438 -72.99 -20.07 -2.08
N LEU A 439 -74.07 -20.74 -1.68
CA LEU A 439 -74.27 -21.17 -0.28
C LEU A 439 -73.28 -22.26 0.14
N GLY A 440 -73.03 -23.26 -0.72
CA GLY A 440 -72.06 -24.34 -0.45
C GLY A 440 -70.60 -23.83 -0.42
N GLN A 441 -70.28 -22.84 -1.24
CA GLN A 441 -68.97 -22.19 -1.27
C GLN A 441 -68.66 -21.40 0.02
N GLY A 442 -69.67 -20.77 0.64
CA GLY A 442 -69.48 -19.99 1.87
C GLY A 442 -68.95 -20.80 3.08
N GLN A 443 -69.22 -22.10 3.14
CA GLN A 443 -68.65 -22.97 4.19
C GLN A 443 -67.19 -23.34 3.90
N SER A 444 -66.86 -23.59 2.63
CA SER A 444 -65.48 -23.88 2.20
C SER A 444 -64.55 -22.68 2.43
N VAL A 445 -65.00 -21.45 2.15
CA VAL A 445 -64.24 -20.20 2.40
C VAL A 445 -63.80 -20.08 3.85
N LYS A 446 -64.72 -20.31 4.80
CA LYS A 446 -64.41 -20.21 6.23
C LYS A 446 -63.32 -21.20 6.66
N SER A 447 -63.38 -22.44 6.13
CA SER A 447 -62.35 -23.45 6.42
C SER A 447 -60.99 -23.09 5.83
N LEU A 448 -60.94 -22.55 4.60
CA LEU A 448 -59.69 -22.20 3.94
C LEU A 448 -59.06 -20.93 4.54
N ASN A 449 -59.85 -19.95 4.96
CA ASN A 449 -59.33 -18.76 5.65
C ASN A 449 -58.76 -19.11 7.03
N LEU A 450 -59.39 -20.03 7.77
CA LEU A 450 -58.84 -20.53 9.03
C LEU A 450 -57.48 -21.23 8.82
N GLU A 451 -57.35 -22.01 7.75
CA GLU A 451 -56.11 -22.70 7.38
C GLU A 451 -55.01 -21.69 6.96
N ILE A 452 -55.36 -20.63 6.20
CA ILE A 452 -54.44 -19.51 5.89
C ILE A 452 -53.99 -18.77 7.16
N ASP A 453 -54.92 -18.42 8.06
CA ASP A 453 -54.61 -17.67 9.27
C ASP A 453 -53.71 -18.47 10.23
N THR A 454 -53.87 -19.80 10.27
CA THR A 454 -52.98 -20.69 11.01
C THR A 454 -51.56 -20.66 10.45
N LEU A 455 -51.41 -20.70 9.11
CA LEU A 455 -50.11 -20.65 8.43
C LEU A 455 -49.45 -19.25 8.49
N LYS A 456 -50.23 -18.17 8.63
CA LYS A 456 -49.72 -16.79 8.80
C LYS A 456 -49.09 -16.56 10.17
N ASN A 457 -49.57 -17.24 11.21
CA ASN A 457 -49.05 -17.13 12.56
C ASN A 457 -47.79 -18.00 12.78
N TRP A 458 -47.42 -18.81 11.80
CA TRP A 458 -46.24 -19.66 11.80
C TRP A 458 -45.03 -18.94 11.18
N SER A 459 -43.83 -19.20 11.69
CA SER A 459 -42.57 -18.59 11.21
C SER A 459 -41.56 -19.64 10.79
N VAL A 460 -41.00 -19.47 9.59
CA VAL A 460 -40.05 -20.38 8.95
C VAL A 460 -38.74 -20.42 9.74
N THR A 461 -38.32 -19.26 10.27
CA THR A 461 -37.06 -19.12 11.01
C THR A 461 -37.04 -19.80 12.39
N LYS A 462 -38.19 -20.02 13.02
CA LYS A 462 -38.31 -20.59 14.38
C LYS A 462 -38.73 -22.05 14.43
N ALA A 463 -39.19 -22.59 13.31
CA ALA A 463 -39.71 -23.95 13.21
C ALA A 463 -38.62 -24.99 13.00
N THR A 464 -38.87 -26.22 13.44
CA THR A 464 -37.97 -27.36 13.19
C THR A 464 -38.03 -27.81 11.72
N PRO A 465 -37.00 -28.51 11.20
CA PRO A 465 -37.01 -29.03 9.83
C PRO A 465 -38.24 -29.90 9.50
N ALA A 466 -38.70 -30.71 10.47
CA ALA A 466 -39.88 -31.56 10.30
C ALA A 466 -41.18 -30.75 10.21
N GLU A 467 -41.31 -29.70 11.02
CA GLU A 467 -42.46 -28.79 10.95
C GLU A 467 -42.49 -27.99 9.65
N ARG A 468 -41.34 -27.53 9.16
CA ARG A 468 -41.24 -26.80 7.88
C ARG A 468 -41.72 -27.65 6.70
N GLU A 469 -41.34 -28.93 6.67
CA GLU A 469 -41.79 -29.84 5.62
C GLU A 469 -43.29 -30.11 5.69
N LEU A 470 -43.85 -30.29 6.89
CA LEU A 470 -45.29 -30.45 7.09
C LEU A 470 -46.08 -29.20 6.62
N HIS A 471 -45.61 -28.01 6.98
CA HIS A 471 -46.27 -26.75 6.60
C HIS A 471 -46.13 -26.47 5.09
N ARG A 472 -45.02 -26.90 4.46
CA ARG A 472 -44.88 -26.89 2.99
C ARG A 472 -45.96 -27.72 2.31
N GLN A 473 -46.20 -28.95 2.78
CA GLN A 473 -47.25 -29.82 2.23
C GLN A 473 -48.66 -29.24 2.46
N GLN A 474 -48.89 -28.60 3.61
CA GLN A 474 -50.15 -27.90 3.87
C GLN A 474 -50.35 -26.71 2.94
N LEU A 475 -49.30 -25.93 2.66
CA LEU A 475 -49.35 -24.83 1.68
C LEU A 475 -49.69 -25.34 0.28
N GLU A 476 -49.06 -26.42 -0.18
CA GLU A 476 -49.34 -27.03 -1.49
C GLU A 476 -50.80 -27.53 -1.58
N SER A 477 -51.27 -28.25 -0.55
CA SER A 477 -52.66 -28.69 -0.44
C SER A 477 -53.65 -27.52 -0.49
N LEU A 478 -53.34 -26.43 0.22
CA LEU A 478 -54.16 -25.22 0.26
C LEU A 478 -54.19 -24.51 -1.10
N GLN A 479 -53.05 -24.43 -1.81
CA GLN A 479 -52.99 -23.92 -3.18
C GLN A 479 -53.90 -24.70 -4.12
N ASP A 480 -53.89 -26.03 -4.05
CA ASP A 480 -54.71 -26.88 -4.91
C ASP A 480 -56.20 -26.78 -4.58
N LYS A 481 -56.58 -26.68 -3.30
CA LYS A 481 -57.97 -26.41 -2.89
C LYS A 481 -58.46 -25.06 -3.43
N ILE A 482 -57.65 -24.00 -3.35
CA ILE A 482 -58.00 -22.66 -3.86
C ILE A 482 -58.09 -22.65 -5.39
N ARG A 483 -57.15 -23.33 -6.08
CA ARG A 483 -57.20 -23.52 -7.54
C ARG A 483 -58.48 -24.19 -7.99
N LYS A 484 -58.84 -25.30 -7.33
CA LYS A 484 -60.06 -26.05 -7.62
C LYS A 484 -61.29 -25.18 -7.40
N ARG A 485 -61.35 -24.44 -6.29
CA ARG A 485 -62.42 -23.48 -6.01
C ARG A 485 -62.54 -22.39 -7.07
N GLY A 486 -61.41 -21.85 -7.53
CA GLY A 486 -61.35 -20.87 -8.62
C GLY A 486 -61.94 -21.45 -9.91
N SER A 487 -61.43 -22.61 -10.34
CA SER A 487 -61.90 -23.31 -11.54
C SER A 487 -63.40 -23.66 -11.48
N ASP A 488 -63.89 -24.13 -10.34
CA ASP A 488 -65.31 -24.45 -10.15
C ASP A 488 -66.17 -23.17 -10.22
N THR A 489 -65.67 -22.07 -9.66
CA THR A 489 -66.31 -20.75 -9.75
C THR A 489 -66.35 -20.29 -11.21
N ASP A 490 -65.25 -20.34 -11.94
CA ASP A 490 -65.23 -19.92 -13.35
C ASP A 490 -66.12 -20.75 -14.25
N GLN A 491 -66.23 -22.05 -14.00
CA GLN A 491 -67.08 -22.91 -14.81
C GLN A 491 -68.56 -22.54 -14.62
N GLU A 492 -68.98 -22.30 -13.39
CA GLU A 492 -70.34 -21.83 -13.09
C GLU A 492 -70.56 -20.38 -13.51
N LEU A 493 -69.53 -19.53 -13.46
CA LEU A 493 -69.57 -18.19 -14.00
C LEU A 493 -69.67 -18.18 -15.52
N ASP A 494 -68.90 -19.00 -16.22
CA ASP A 494 -68.97 -19.11 -17.67
C ASP A 494 -70.35 -19.66 -18.08
N LYS A 495 -70.92 -20.61 -17.35
CA LYS A 495 -72.32 -21.03 -17.55
C LYS A 495 -73.30 -19.86 -17.40
N ALA A 496 -73.18 -19.11 -16.32
CA ALA A 496 -74.10 -18.01 -16.02
C ALA A 496 -73.92 -16.80 -16.94
N GLU A 497 -72.67 -16.47 -17.32
CA GLU A 497 -72.33 -15.46 -18.32
C GLU A 497 -72.76 -15.90 -19.72
N GLN A 498 -72.55 -17.16 -20.12
CA GLN A 498 -73.02 -17.65 -21.41
C GLN A 498 -74.55 -17.57 -21.48
N ASN A 499 -75.24 -17.89 -20.39
CA ASN A 499 -76.68 -17.72 -20.31
C ASN A 499 -77.08 -16.23 -20.38
N GLN A 500 -76.41 -15.35 -19.63
CA GLN A 500 -76.67 -13.91 -19.70
C GLN A 500 -76.35 -13.34 -21.09
N ARG A 501 -75.24 -13.73 -21.70
CA ARG A 501 -74.86 -13.36 -23.07
C ARG A 501 -75.85 -13.91 -24.08
N TRP A 502 -76.36 -15.11 -23.87
CA TRP A 502 -77.40 -15.67 -24.73
C TRP A 502 -78.68 -14.83 -24.64
N VAL A 503 -79.10 -14.44 -23.42
CA VAL A 503 -80.25 -13.53 -23.21
C VAL A 503 -79.97 -12.13 -23.79
N GLN A 504 -78.82 -11.55 -23.50
CA GLN A 504 -78.42 -10.24 -24.03
C GLN A 504 -78.25 -10.26 -25.55
N ARG A 505 -77.76 -11.35 -26.13
CA ARG A 505 -77.62 -11.50 -27.58
C ARG A 505 -78.97 -11.67 -28.21
N LEU A 506 -79.91 -12.36 -27.56
CA LEU A 506 -81.30 -12.39 -28.00
C LEU A 506 -81.91 -10.97 -27.98
N ASP A 507 -81.70 -10.21 -26.91
CA ASP A 507 -82.19 -8.82 -26.80
C ASP A 507 -81.46 -7.85 -27.74
N ALA A 508 -80.16 -8.04 -27.95
CA ALA A 508 -79.34 -7.27 -28.87
C ALA A 508 -79.70 -7.60 -30.32
N LEU A 509 -79.94 -8.86 -30.67
CA LEU A 509 -80.41 -9.24 -32.01
C LEU A 509 -81.79 -8.65 -32.30
N LYS A 510 -82.68 -8.57 -31.29
CA LYS A 510 -83.94 -7.80 -31.41
C LYS A 510 -83.68 -6.31 -31.61
N ALA A 511 -82.75 -5.72 -30.87
CA ALA A 511 -82.39 -4.31 -31.01
C ALA A 511 -81.65 -4.02 -32.33
N ASP A 512 -80.86 -4.94 -32.84
CA ASP A 512 -80.11 -4.84 -34.09
C ASP A 512 -81.05 -5.02 -35.27
N GLN A 513 -82.05 -5.89 -35.16
CA GLN A 513 -83.16 -5.93 -36.11
C GLN A 513 -83.86 -4.57 -36.16
N PHE A 514 -84.13 -3.96 -35.00
CA PHE A 514 -84.73 -2.62 -34.93
C PHE A 514 -83.83 -1.53 -35.51
N LYS A 515 -82.53 -1.54 -35.19
CA LYS A 515 -81.54 -0.58 -35.68
C LYS A 515 -81.23 -0.73 -37.16
N ALA A 516 -81.08 -1.94 -37.67
CA ALA A 516 -80.87 -2.18 -39.10
C ALA A 516 -82.05 -1.61 -39.91
N ASN A 517 -83.25 -1.69 -39.35
CA ASN A 517 -84.44 -1.09 -39.94
C ASN A 517 -84.38 0.46 -39.96
N GLU A 518 -83.89 1.09 -38.88
CA GLU A 518 -83.69 2.55 -38.84
C GLU A 518 -82.50 3.01 -39.69
N LEU A 519 -81.42 2.22 -39.74
CA LEU A 519 -80.22 2.52 -40.53
C LEU A 519 -80.52 2.46 -42.03
N LEU A 520 -81.34 1.51 -42.45
CA LEU A 520 -81.88 1.46 -43.80
C LEU A 520 -82.57 2.78 -44.16
N LYS A 521 -83.40 3.33 -43.27
CA LYS A 521 -84.05 4.63 -43.48
C LYS A 521 -83.04 5.79 -43.56
N GLN A 522 -81.99 5.78 -42.75
CA GLN A 522 -80.95 6.83 -42.76
C GLN A 522 -80.02 6.75 -43.97
N LYS A 523 -79.62 5.56 -44.41
CA LYS A 523 -78.76 5.40 -45.60
C LYS A 523 -79.49 5.85 -46.87
N LEU A 524 -80.81 5.69 -46.88
CA LEU A 524 -81.69 6.26 -47.89
C LEU A 524 -81.58 7.79 -47.94
N SER A 525 -81.46 8.47 -46.81
CA SER A 525 -81.32 9.94 -46.77
C SER A 525 -79.89 10.43 -47.01
N ALA A 526 -78.85 9.67 -46.67
CA ALA A 526 -77.45 10.06 -46.86
C ALA A 526 -76.98 9.96 -48.33
N LEU A 527 -77.46 8.95 -49.05
CA LEU A 527 -77.26 8.84 -50.50
C LEU A 527 -77.74 10.12 -51.21
N ASP A 528 -78.90 10.63 -50.79
CA ASP A 528 -79.51 11.85 -51.32
C ASP A 528 -78.70 13.14 -51.04
N GLN A 529 -77.77 13.11 -50.08
CA GLN A 529 -76.85 14.23 -49.78
C GLN A 529 -75.53 14.16 -50.57
N LEU A 530 -74.96 12.98 -50.78
CA LEU A 530 -73.69 12.83 -51.49
C LEU A 530 -73.81 13.20 -52.97
N GLU A 531 -74.96 12.91 -53.59
CA GLU A 531 -75.23 13.36 -54.96
C GLU A 531 -75.23 14.90 -55.07
N LYS A 532 -75.53 15.62 -53.98
CA LYS A 532 -75.52 17.10 -53.94
C LYS A 532 -74.10 17.69 -53.79
N ASN A 533 -73.11 16.94 -53.26
CA ASN A 533 -71.76 17.46 -52.92
C ASN A 533 -70.62 17.07 -53.88
N LYS A 534 -70.89 16.29 -54.94
CA LYS A 534 -69.88 15.75 -55.90
C LYS A 534 -68.90 16.79 -56.46
N THR A 535 -69.37 18.01 -56.72
CA THR A 535 -68.61 19.07 -57.39
C THR A 535 -67.41 19.58 -56.59
N GLU A 536 -67.51 19.68 -55.26
CA GLU A 536 -66.46 20.26 -54.40
C GLU A 536 -65.24 19.34 -54.24
N ALA A 537 -65.47 18.02 -54.12
CA ALA A 537 -64.39 17.06 -53.86
C ALA A 537 -63.40 16.94 -55.04
N THR A 538 -63.85 17.17 -56.26
CA THR A 538 -63.04 17.02 -57.48
C THR A 538 -61.90 18.03 -57.52
N PHE A 539 -62.14 19.23 -56.98
CA PHE A 539 -61.18 20.32 -56.90
C PHE A 539 -59.93 20.00 -56.06
N GLN A 540 -60.07 19.20 -54.99
CA GLN A 540 -58.96 18.88 -54.08
C GLN A 540 -57.96 17.89 -54.67
N VAL A 541 -58.41 17.00 -55.55
CA VAL A 541 -57.56 16.00 -56.21
C VAL A 541 -56.52 16.68 -57.11
N GLU A 542 -56.89 17.78 -57.75
CA GLU A 542 -56.02 18.56 -58.63
C GLU A 542 -54.83 19.20 -57.87
N GLN A 543 -55.00 19.56 -56.60
CA GLN A 543 -53.92 20.16 -55.81
C GLN A 543 -52.81 19.15 -55.47
N ASN A 544 -53.17 17.93 -55.10
CA ASN A 544 -52.20 16.90 -54.69
C ASN A 544 -51.31 16.43 -55.84
N PHE A 545 -51.85 16.43 -57.05
CA PHE A 545 -51.08 16.15 -58.25
C PHE A 545 -49.87 17.10 -58.36
N ARG A 546 -50.10 18.41 -58.20
CA ARG A 546 -49.07 19.44 -58.38
C ARG A 546 -47.89 19.24 -57.44
N ALA A 547 -48.15 18.95 -56.16
CA ALA A 547 -47.10 18.72 -55.18
C ALA A 547 -46.20 17.51 -55.52
N SER A 548 -46.82 16.41 -55.96
CA SER A 548 -46.10 15.18 -56.30
C SER A 548 -45.25 15.33 -57.56
N TRP A 549 -45.75 16.09 -58.52
CA TRP A 549 -45.07 16.39 -59.77
C TRP A 549 -43.78 17.19 -59.56
N ILE A 550 -43.80 18.18 -58.66
CA ILE A 550 -42.65 18.98 -58.24
C ILE A 550 -41.52 18.09 -57.71
N SER A 551 -41.84 17.12 -56.85
CA SER A 551 -40.83 16.24 -56.26
C SER A 551 -40.20 15.28 -57.29
N ALA A 552 -40.97 14.85 -58.30
CA ALA A 552 -40.43 14.00 -59.37
C ALA A 552 -39.36 14.73 -60.21
N ALA A 553 -39.52 16.05 -60.40
CA ALA A 553 -38.54 16.88 -61.12
C ALA A 553 -37.20 17.04 -60.40
N GLU A 554 -37.20 17.06 -59.06
CA GLU A 554 -35.97 17.23 -58.27
C GLU A 554 -35.00 16.05 -58.41
N ARG A 555 -35.54 14.85 -58.66
CA ARG A 555 -34.77 13.59 -58.67
C ARG A 555 -33.98 13.34 -59.96
N LEU A 556 -34.12 14.20 -60.96
CA LEU A 556 -33.37 14.07 -62.20
C LEU A 556 -31.91 14.47 -61.99
N THR A 557 -30.99 13.66 -62.53
CA THR A 557 -29.56 13.93 -62.48
C THR A 557 -29.19 15.11 -63.37
N ASP A 558 -28.11 15.81 -63.03
CA ASP A 558 -27.66 16.99 -63.77
C ASP A 558 -27.30 16.66 -65.24
N GLN A 559 -26.83 15.44 -65.52
CA GLN A 559 -26.61 14.96 -66.88
C GLN A 559 -27.92 14.76 -67.63
N GLN A 560 -28.92 14.16 -66.99
CA GLN A 560 -30.26 14.04 -67.58
C GLN A 560 -30.87 15.42 -67.83
N LEU A 561 -30.73 16.37 -66.91
CA LEU A 561 -31.24 17.74 -67.09
C LEU A 561 -30.53 18.52 -68.21
N ASN A 562 -29.26 18.23 -68.47
CA ASN A 562 -28.54 18.78 -69.62
C ASN A 562 -29.07 18.24 -70.95
N ASP A 563 -29.42 16.97 -71.01
CA ASP A 563 -29.95 16.33 -72.22
C ASP A 563 -31.46 16.57 -72.42
N ILE A 564 -32.16 17.08 -71.41
CA ILE A 564 -33.60 17.38 -71.48
C ILE A 564 -33.83 18.77 -72.05
N GLU A 565 -34.57 18.82 -73.15
CA GLU A 565 -35.22 20.04 -73.63
C GLU A 565 -36.48 20.33 -72.78
N VAL A 566 -36.31 21.11 -71.72
CA VAL A 566 -37.44 21.74 -71.01
C VAL A 566 -37.63 23.13 -71.61
N THR A 567 -38.70 23.29 -72.38
CA THR A 567 -39.25 24.54 -72.95
C THR A 567 -38.34 25.77 -72.88
N GLY A 568 -37.43 25.89 -73.86
CA GLY A 568 -36.75 27.16 -74.20
C GLY A 568 -35.58 27.58 -73.31
N ILE A 569 -35.17 26.79 -72.31
CA ILE A 569 -34.07 27.13 -71.41
C ILE A 569 -32.73 26.66 -72.00
N GLN A 570 -31.85 27.62 -72.30
CA GLN A 570 -30.56 27.39 -72.97
C GLN A 570 -29.36 27.89 -72.12
N PRO A 571 -28.19 27.23 -72.18
CA PRO A 571 -27.03 27.56 -71.33
C PRO A 571 -26.52 28.99 -71.48
N GLU A 572 -26.71 29.58 -72.67
CA GLU A 572 -26.21 30.90 -73.03
C GLU A 572 -26.86 32.03 -72.23
N GLN A 573 -28.02 31.79 -71.61
CA GLN A 573 -28.75 32.77 -70.81
C GLN A 573 -28.09 33.07 -69.45
N PHE A 574 -27.05 32.32 -69.06
CA PHE A 574 -26.49 32.35 -67.70
C PHE A 574 -25.00 32.77 -67.62
N PHE A 575 -24.40 33.30 -68.70
CA PHE A 575 -23.04 33.84 -68.67
C PHE A 575 -22.96 35.25 -68.01
N ALA A 576 -21.89 35.56 -67.28
CA ALA A 576 -21.69 36.86 -66.62
C ALA A 576 -21.38 38.02 -67.60
N GLU A 577 -21.89 39.22 -67.32
CA GLU A 577 -21.99 40.36 -68.26
C GLU A 577 -20.68 40.94 -68.81
N ALA A 578 -19.51 40.66 -68.21
CA ALA A 578 -18.23 40.95 -68.85
C ALA A 578 -17.15 39.99 -68.36
N LEU A 579 -16.60 39.19 -69.27
CA LEU A 579 -15.46 38.32 -68.99
C LEU A 579 -14.18 39.17 -68.92
N PRO A 580 -13.27 38.94 -67.96
CA PRO A 580 -12.09 39.78 -67.77
C PRO A 580 -11.25 39.93 -69.05
N GLU A 581 -10.93 41.17 -69.42
CA GLU A 581 -10.07 41.48 -70.57
C GLU A 581 -8.62 41.12 -70.29
N ILE A 582 -7.91 40.62 -71.31
CA ILE A 582 -6.52 40.18 -71.21
C ILE A 582 -5.60 41.39 -71.51
N PRO A 583 -4.68 41.78 -70.60
CA PRO A 583 -3.80 42.95 -70.81
C PRO A 583 -2.82 42.81 -71.99
N GLN A 584 -2.39 43.93 -72.58
CA GLN A 584 -1.43 43.97 -73.71
C GLN A 584 0.04 43.97 -73.26
N ALA A 585 0.95 43.39 -74.05
CA ALA A 585 2.39 43.29 -73.77
C ALA A 585 3.13 44.65 -73.74
N ALA A 586 4.28 44.74 -73.05
CA ALA A 586 4.99 46.00 -72.80
C ALA A 586 5.78 46.54 -74.03
N PRO A 587 5.91 47.87 -74.22
CA PRO A 587 6.74 48.50 -75.25
C PRO A 587 8.26 48.28 -75.07
N LYS A 588 9.03 48.39 -76.16
CA LYS A 588 10.44 47.94 -76.23
C LYS A 588 11.46 48.73 -75.40
N ASP A 589 11.17 49.97 -75.02
CA ASP A 589 12.08 50.83 -74.26
C ASP A 589 11.94 50.63 -72.73
N ALA A 590 10.99 49.78 -72.32
CA ALA A 590 10.68 49.47 -70.93
C ALA A 590 11.73 48.55 -70.29
N VAL A 591 12.03 48.83 -69.02
CA VAL A 591 12.99 48.09 -68.19
C VAL A 591 12.43 46.70 -67.89
N GLU A 592 13.27 45.66 -67.87
CA GLU A 592 12.88 44.25 -67.67
C GLU A 592 11.85 43.95 -66.55
N PRO A 593 11.81 44.61 -65.37
CA PRO A 593 10.75 44.35 -64.37
C PRO A 593 9.33 44.64 -64.86
N GLU A 594 9.13 45.53 -65.84
CA GLU A 594 7.79 45.86 -66.36
C GLU A 594 7.23 44.79 -67.31
N LYS A 595 8.10 44.02 -67.98
CA LYS A 595 7.69 42.93 -68.88
C LYS A 595 7.17 41.71 -68.12
N GLN A 596 7.80 41.31 -67.01
CA GLN A 596 7.38 40.15 -66.21
C GLN A 596 6.01 40.36 -65.55
N ALA A 597 5.77 41.53 -64.95
CA ALA A 597 4.51 41.84 -64.27
C ALA A 597 3.28 41.76 -65.21
N ARG A 598 3.42 42.18 -66.48
CA ARG A 598 2.32 42.08 -67.46
C ARG A 598 2.05 40.65 -67.92
N GLN A 599 3.03 39.76 -67.93
CA GLN A 599 2.85 38.38 -68.39
C GLN A 599 2.12 37.50 -67.36
N GLU A 600 2.34 37.73 -66.07
CA GLU A 600 1.56 37.09 -64.99
C GLU A 600 0.08 37.52 -65.02
N ALA A 601 -0.19 38.80 -65.30
CA ALA A 601 -1.56 39.32 -65.39
C ALA A 601 -2.39 38.64 -66.51
N ILE A 602 -1.75 38.24 -67.62
CA ILE A 602 -2.41 37.54 -68.73
C ILE A 602 -2.85 36.12 -68.33
N GLN A 603 -2.03 35.39 -67.56
CA GLN A 603 -2.39 34.02 -67.17
C GLN A 603 -3.53 33.99 -66.16
N GLN A 604 -3.55 34.92 -65.20
CA GLN A 604 -4.65 35.04 -64.23
C GLN A 604 -6.00 35.32 -64.92
N ALA A 605 -6.02 36.15 -65.97
CA ALA A 605 -7.25 36.46 -66.69
C ALA A 605 -7.88 35.23 -67.40
N LYS A 606 -7.07 34.30 -67.91
CA LYS A 606 -7.58 33.09 -68.58
C LYS A 606 -8.23 32.09 -67.62
N ALA A 607 -7.60 31.81 -66.48
CA ALA A 607 -8.14 30.87 -65.48
C ALA A 607 -9.51 31.32 -64.95
N ARG A 608 -9.68 32.63 -64.73
CA ARG A 608 -10.94 33.24 -64.25
C ARG A 608 -12.12 33.01 -65.23
N ARG A 609 -11.86 32.95 -66.54
CA ARG A 609 -12.88 32.82 -67.57
C ARG A 609 -13.50 31.41 -67.63
N GLU A 610 -12.71 30.38 -67.38
CA GLU A 610 -13.17 28.99 -67.40
C GLU A 610 -14.04 28.65 -66.20
N GLU A 611 -13.72 29.21 -65.03
CA GLU A 611 -14.52 29.12 -63.81
C GLU A 611 -15.95 29.68 -64.00
N LEU A 612 -16.07 30.85 -64.65
CA LEU A 612 -17.36 31.49 -64.95
C LEU A 612 -18.22 30.65 -65.92
N THR A 613 -17.59 29.92 -66.83
CA THR A 613 -18.30 29.06 -67.80
C THR A 613 -18.93 27.84 -67.13
N GLN A 614 -18.26 27.27 -66.13
CA GLN A 614 -18.85 26.18 -65.33
C GLN A 614 -20.02 26.65 -64.46
N GLN A 615 -19.96 27.86 -63.90
CA GLN A 615 -21.07 28.44 -63.13
C GLN A 615 -22.34 28.62 -63.98
N ALA A 616 -22.21 29.08 -65.23
CA ALA A 616 -23.35 29.25 -66.14
C ALA A 616 -24.09 27.92 -66.44
N ARG A 617 -23.35 26.82 -66.63
CA ARG A 617 -23.96 25.50 -66.87
C ARG A 617 -24.75 24.99 -65.67
N GLN A 618 -24.24 25.20 -64.46
CA GLN A 618 -24.97 24.82 -63.24
C GLN A 618 -26.26 25.63 -63.06
N ALA A 619 -26.25 26.92 -63.43
CA ALA A 619 -27.44 27.77 -63.38
C ALA A 619 -28.53 27.33 -64.37
N CYS A 620 -28.15 26.92 -65.59
CA CYS A 620 -29.10 26.39 -66.59
C CYS A 620 -29.79 25.10 -66.12
N ILE A 621 -29.05 24.17 -65.53
CA ILE A 621 -29.59 22.92 -65.00
C ILE A 621 -30.60 23.20 -63.88
N LYS A 622 -30.31 24.20 -63.03
CA LYS A 622 -31.22 24.65 -61.98
C LYS A 622 -32.54 25.18 -62.56
N ALA A 623 -32.47 26.04 -63.57
CA ALA A 623 -33.67 26.61 -64.21
C ALA A 623 -34.55 25.54 -64.91
N ARG A 624 -33.94 24.54 -65.56
CA ARG A 624 -34.70 23.42 -66.17
C ARG A 624 -35.48 22.60 -65.14
N ARG A 625 -34.89 22.39 -63.97
CA ARG A 625 -35.55 21.70 -62.85
C ARG A 625 -36.77 22.51 -62.37
N GLU A 626 -36.64 23.82 -62.19
CA GLU A 626 -37.73 24.70 -61.77
C GLU A 626 -38.91 24.72 -62.77
N ALA A 627 -38.65 24.69 -64.07
CA ALA A 627 -39.72 24.67 -65.08
C ALA A 627 -40.54 23.36 -65.10
N LEU A 628 -39.90 22.21 -64.84
CA LEU A 628 -40.63 20.95 -64.70
C LEU A 628 -41.50 20.92 -63.44
N GLN A 629 -41.08 21.61 -62.39
CA GLN A 629 -41.85 21.71 -61.15
C GLN A 629 -43.17 22.47 -61.34
N SER A 630 -43.25 23.43 -62.25
CA SER A 630 -44.43 24.30 -62.38
C SER A 630 -45.58 23.76 -63.26
N MET A 631 -45.52 22.54 -63.79
CA MET A 631 -46.53 22.04 -64.74
C MET A 631 -47.86 21.62 -64.08
N ASP A 632 -48.99 21.91 -64.74
CA ASP A 632 -50.31 21.34 -64.40
C ASP A 632 -50.58 19.98 -65.06
N VAL A 633 -51.67 19.28 -64.70
CA VAL A 633 -51.99 17.92 -65.18
C VAL A 633 -52.08 17.85 -66.71
N GLY A 634 -52.63 18.88 -67.35
CA GLY A 634 -52.80 18.94 -68.80
C GLY A 634 -51.45 19.15 -69.50
N GLN A 635 -50.66 20.09 -69.00
CA GLN A 635 -49.31 20.38 -69.50
C GLN A 635 -48.34 19.22 -69.25
N ALA A 636 -48.45 18.54 -68.12
CA ALA A 636 -47.70 17.33 -67.78
C ALA A 636 -48.01 16.15 -68.73
N ASN A 637 -49.29 15.94 -69.07
CA ASN A 637 -49.68 14.95 -70.07
C ASN A 637 -49.19 15.32 -71.49
N ASN A 638 -49.18 16.61 -71.83
CA ASN A 638 -48.64 17.08 -73.11
C ASN A 638 -47.11 16.94 -73.18
N TRP A 639 -46.40 17.19 -72.08
CA TRP A 639 -44.96 16.97 -72.01
C TRP A 639 -44.63 15.48 -72.17
N LYS A 640 -45.36 14.59 -71.48
CA LYS A 640 -45.25 13.14 -71.66
C LYS A 640 -45.41 12.72 -73.12
N THR A 641 -46.35 13.30 -73.86
CA THR A 641 -46.61 12.93 -75.26
C THR A 641 -45.59 13.50 -76.25
N SER A 642 -44.89 14.59 -75.89
CA SER A 642 -43.79 15.16 -76.68
C SER A 642 -42.50 14.31 -76.66
N ILE A 643 -42.37 13.40 -75.68
CA ILE A 643 -41.24 12.47 -75.55
C ILE A 643 -41.68 11.09 -76.03
N LYS A 644 -40.86 10.41 -76.85
CA LYS A 644 -41.17 9.03 -77.29
C LYS A 644 -41.34 8.10 -76.08
N GLU A 645 -42.30 7.19 -76.17
CA GLU A 645 -42.78 6.41 -75.02
C GLU A 645 -41.72 5.50 -74.39
N LYS A 646 -40.84 4.90 -75.20
CA LYS A 646 -39.72 4.05 -74.70
C LYS A 646 -38.76 4.84 -73.81
N PRO A 647 -38.20 5.98 -74.25
CA PRO A 647 -37.38 6.81 -73.36
C PRO A 647 -38.17 7.38 -72.19
N TRP A 648 -39.46 7.76 -72.36
CA TRP A 648 -40.29 8.23 -71.25
C TRP A 648 -40.40 7.22 -70.10
N LYS A 649 -40.78 5.98 -70.43
CA LYS A 649 -40.91 4.92 -69.41
C LYS A 649 -39.57 4.52 -68.79
N LYS A 650 -38.47 4.61 -69.54
CA LYS A 650 -37.14 4.22 -69.04
C LYS A 650 -36.51 5.29 -68.15
N HIS A 651 -36.70 6.57 -68.46
CA HIS A 651 -35.97 7.65 -67.80
C HIS A 651 -36.86 8.59 -66.94
N TYR A 652 -38.18 8.58 -67.10
CA TYR A 652 -39.12 9.51 -66.44
C TYR A 652 -40.32 8.82 -65.74
N SER A 653 -40.14 7.59 -65.25
CA SER A 653 -41.22 6.79 -64.62
C SER A 653 -41.87 7.43 -63.38
N ALA A 654 -41.17 8.33 -62.67
CA ALA A 654 -41.72 9.02 -61.51
C ALA A 654 -42.86 9.97 -61.88
N PHE A 655 -42.77 10.63 -63.04
CA PHE A 655 -43.79 11.54 -63.54
C PHE A 655 -45.05 10.81 -64.01
N GLU A 656 -44.88 9.64 -64.62
CA GLU A 656 -45.99 8.75 -64.99
C GLU A 656 -46.89 8.44 -63.80
N ARG A 657 -46.28 8.25 -62.63
CA ARG A 657 -46.98 7.91 -61.40
C ARG A 657 -47.87 9.05 -60.91
N CYS A 658 -47.39 10.29 -60.95
CA CYS A 658 -48.17 11.45 -60.52
C CYS A 658 -49.46 11.61 -61.35
N LEU A 659 -49.37 11.42 -62.66
CA LEU A 659 -50.54 11.52 -63.55
C LEU A 659 -51.57 10.42 -63.25
N ALA A 660 -51.11 9.21 -62.94
CA ALA A 660 -51.98 8.12 -62.53
C ALA A 660 -52.68 8.39 -61.19
N ASP A 661 -51.97 9.01 -60.23
CA ASP A 661 -52.53 9.34 -58.91
C ASP A 661 -53.67 10.37 -59.00
N HIS A 662 -53.57 11.33 -59.92
CA HIS A 662 -54.64 12.30 -60.19
C HIS A 662 -55.91 11.65 -60.74
N GLU A 663 -55.76 10.84 -61.79
CA GLU A 663 -56.88 10.12 -62.40
C GLU A 663 -57.58 9.20 -61.39
N GLN A 664 -56.80 8.60 -60.50
CA GLN A 664 -57.31 7.79 -59.41
C GLN A 664 -58.14 8.60 -58.41
N GLY A 665 -57.76 9.85 -58.12
CA GLY A 665 -58.51 10.71 -57.21
C GLY A 665 -59.88 11.15 -57.76
N VAL A 666 -60.02 11.35 -59.06
CA VAL A 666 -61.33 11.69 -59.66
C VAL A 666 -62.24 10.46 -59.68
N LYS A 667 -61.72 9.29 -60.08
CA LYS A 667 -62.46 8.03 -60.00
C LYS A 667 -62.90 7.70 -58.57
N LYS A 668 -62.16 8.14 -57.57
CA LYS A 668 -62.52 7.97 -56.15
C LYS A 668 -63.86 8.63 -55.82
N ILE A 669 -64.14 9.82 -56.32
CA ILE A 669 -65.38 10.54 -55.98
C ILE A 669 -66.61 9.85 -56.58
N GLU A 670 -66.50 9.40 -57.83
CA GLU A 670 -67.58 8.66 -58.48
C GLU A 670 -67.80 7.29 -57.84
N ARG A 671 -66.69 6.67 -57.41
CA ARG A 671 -66.72 5.48 -56.58
C ARG A 671 -67.43 5.76 -55.24
N ASP A 672 -67.21 6.89 -54.59
CA ASP A 672 -67.83 7.19 -53.29
C ASP A 672 -69.37 7.29 -53.38
N ILE A 673 -69.92 7.80 -54.49
CA ILE A 673 -71.37 7.83 -54.75
C ILE A 673 -71.91 6.42 -55.04
N HIS A 674 -71.21 5.66 -55.87
CA HIS A 674 -71.58 4.27 -56.13
C HIS A 674 -71.48 3.40 -54.87
N GLU A 675 -70.51 3.69 -54.00
CA GLU A 675 -70.34 3.06 -52.70
C GLU A 675 -71.48 3.41 -51.75
N ALA A 676 -72.00 4.64 -51.77
CA ALA A 676 -73.19 5.01 -51.00
C ALA A 676 -74.44 4.26 -51.47
N GLN A 677 -74.61 4.07 -52.78
CA GLN A 677 -75.72 3.28 -53.35
C GLN A 677 -75.61 1.82 -52.92
N LYS A 678 -74.42 1.25 -53.06
CA LYS A 678 -74.10 -0.09 -52.60
C LYS A 678 -74.28 -0.23 -51.08
N ALA A 679 -74.00 0.82 -50.31
CA ALA A 679 -74.22 0.83 -48.86
C ALA A 679 -75.71 0.73 -48.50
N LEU A 680 -76.60 1.29 -49.31
CA LEU A 680 -78.04 1.13 -49.13
C LEU A 680 -78.47 -0.33 -49.31
N ASP A 681 -78.04 -0.95 -50.41
CA ASP A 681 -78.37 -2.34 -50.71
C ASP A 681 -77.77 -3.29 -49.67
N ASN A 682 -76.55 -2.99 -49.20
CA ASN A 682 -75.93 -3.71 -48.09
C ASN A 682 -76.76 -3.57 -46.81
N SER A 683 -77.23 -2.38 -46.45
CA SER A 683 -78.09 -2.19 -45.27
C SER A 683 -79.43 -2.92 -45.36
N ARG A 684 -79.96 -3.12 -46.58
CA ARG A 684 -81.15 -3.95 -46.81
C ARG A 684 -80.87 -5.43 -46.56
N THR A 685 -79.73 -5.90 -47.08
CA THR A 685 -79.27 -7.26 -46.85
C THR A 685 -78.93 -7.52 -45.38
N GLU A 686 -78.44 -6.49 -44.66
CA GLU A 686 -78.17 -6.53 -43.22
C GLU A 686 -79.45 -6.68 -42.40
N GLN A 687 -80.56 -6.05 -42.79
CA GLN A 687 -81.85 -6.20 -42.14
C GLN A 687 -82.39 -7.64 -42.27
N GLU A 688 -82.30 -8.23 -43.47
CA GLU A 688 -82.70 -9.63 -43.70
C GLU A 688 -81.79 -10.62 -42.95
N ARG A 689 -80.48 -10.33 -42.88
CA ARG A 689 -79.53 -11.13 -42.09
C ARG A 689 -79.80 -11.03 -40.59
N ALA A 690 -80.14 -9.85 -40.08
CA ALA A 690 -80.48 -9.66 -38.66
C ALA A 690 -81.72 -10.48 -38.27
N GLU A 691 -82.72 -10.55 -39.15
CA GLU A 691 -83.94 -11.34 -38.95
C GLU A 691 -83.67 -12.85 -39.00
N LYS A 692 -82.85 -13.31 -39.94
CA LYS A 692 -82.43 -14.72 -40.00
C LYS A 692 -81.57 -15.13 -38.78
N ALA A 693 -80.66 -14.26 -38.35
CA ALA A 693 -79.81 -14.50 -37.19
C ALA A 693 -80.61 -14.63 -35.88
N LEU A 694 -81.75 -13.93 -35.76
CA LEU A 694 -82.66 -14.06 -34.62
C LEU A 694 -83.32 -15.45 -34.57
N ASN A 695 -83.74 -15.98 -35.73
CA ASN A 695 -84.39 -17.29 -35.83
C ASN A 695 -83.44 -18.47 -35.59
N GLU A 696 -82.19 -18.37 -36.07
CA GLU A 696 -81.17 -19.39 -35.86
C GLU A 696 -80.68 -19.47 -34.39
N HIS A 697 -80.84 -18.40 -33.61
CA HIS A 697 -80.39 -18.33 -32.21
C HIS A 697 -81.18 -19.23 -31.24
N GLY A 698 -82.39 -19.70 -31.61
CA GLY A 698 -83.17 -20.72 -30.89
C GLY A 698 -83.92 -20.23 -29.63
N SER A 699 -84.79 -21.09 -29.07
CA SER A 699 -85.73 -20.74 -27.97
C SER A 699 -85.29 -21.17 -26.57
N SER A 700 -84.18 -21.89 -26.41
CA SER A 700 -83.66 -22.31 -25.09
C SER A 700 -82.13 -22.38 -25.06
N PHE A 701 -81.55 -22.13 -23.88
CA PHE A 701 -80.11 -22.16 -23.66
C PHE A 701 -79.59 -23.60 -23.50
N VAL A 702 -78.54 -23.94 -24.25
CA VAL A 702 -77.79 -25.21 -24.12
C VAL A 702 -76.34 -24.87 -23.79
N TYR A 703 -75.87 -25.30 -22.63
CA TYR A 703 -74.49 -25.04 -22.22
C TYR A 703 -73.51 -25.84 -23.09
N GLN A 704 -72.60 -25.11 -23.74
CA GLN A 704 -71.43 -25.70 -24.37
C GLN A 704 -70.20 -25.27 -23.57
N PRO A 705 -69.49 -26.22 -22.93
CA PRO A 705 -68.27 -25.87 -22.22
C PRO A 705 -67.28 -25.29 -23.23
N LYS A 706 -66.76 -24.09 -22.95
CA LYS A 706 -65.58 -23.61 -23.66
C LYS A 706 -64.47 -24.64 -23.45
N GLN A 707 -63.73 -24.97 -24.50
CA GLN A 707 -62.46 -25.69 -24.32
C GLN A 707 -61.70 -24.99 -23.20
N ALA A 708 -61.30 -25.78 -22.19
CA ALA A 708 -60.67 -25.30 -20.97
C ALA A 708 -59.54 -24.35 -21.34
N SER A 709 -59.83 -23.05 -21.29
CA SER A 709 -58.82 -22.06 -21.57
C SER A 709 -58.00 -21.98 -20.28
N ASP A 710 -56.73 -22.33 -20.39
CA ASP A 710 -55.71 -22.15 -19.35
C ASP A 710 -55.52 -20.66 -18.98
N ALA A 711 -56.40 -19.75 -19.43
CA ALA A 711 -56.37 -18.33 -19.10
C ALA A 711 -56.58 -18.08 -17.61
N PHE A 712 -57.42 -18.86 -16.92
CA PHE A 712 -57.58 -18.66 -15.47
C PHE A 712 -56.37 -19.12 -14.67
N ALA A 713 -55.78 -20.25 -15.09
CA ALA A 713 -54.47 -20.67 -14.60
C ALA A 713 -53.40 -19.61 -14.90
N LYS A 714 -53.38 -18.96 -16.07
CA LYS A 714 -52.44 -17.87 -16.39
C LYS A 714 -52.71 -16.57 -15.62
N GLN A 715 -53.96 -16.22 -15.38
CA GLN A 715 -54.38 -14.95 -14.74
C GLN A 715 -54.23 -15.01 -13.21
N LEU A 716 -54.22 -16.22 -12.64
CA LEU A 716 -53.80 -16.49 -11.26
C LEU A 716 -52.30 -16.84 -11.12
N GLY A 717 -51.56 -17.00 -12.22
CA GLY A 717 -50.11 -17.32 -12.22
C GLY A 717 -49.75 -18.79 -11.97
N LEU A 718 -50.64 -19.74 -12.29
CA LEU A 718 -50.64 -21.14 -11.83
C LEU A 718 -50.39 -22.22 -12.91
N LYS A 719 -49.97 -21.87 -14.14
CA LYS A 719 -49.26 -22.79 -15.05
C LYS A 719 -48.25 -21.97 -15.86
N GLY A 720 -46.97 -22.28 -15.96
CA GLY A 720 -46.17 -23.36 -15.42
C GLY A 720 -44.82 -23.23 -16.13
N ASN A 721 -43.80 -22.76 -15.43
CA ASN A 721 -42.52 -23.42 -15.60
C ASN A 721 -42.58 -24.63 -14.67
N THR A 722 -42.14 -25.78 -15.19
CA THR A 722 -41.85 -27.04 -14.50
C THR A 722 -42.02 -27.04 -12.97
N ALA A 723 -42.76 -28.04 -12.46
CA ALA A 723 -43.12 -28.29 -11.06
C ALA A 723 -42.00 -28.24 -9.99
N VAL A 724 -40.76 -27.92 -10.39
CA VAL A 724 -39.59 -27.77 -9.53
C VAL A 724 -39.28 -26.28 -9.23
N GLU A 725 -39.69 -25.32 -10.06
CA GLU A 725 -39.32 -23.89 -9.88
C GLU A 725 -40.25 -23.10 -8.93
N ASN A 726 -41.43 -23.63 -8.58
CA ASN A 726 -42.41 -22.90 -7.75
C ASN A 726 -42.55 -23.43 -6.31
N GLN A 727 -41.78 -24.44 -5.92
CA GLN A 727 -41.76 -24.91 -4.53
C GLN A 727 -41.15 -23.83 -3.64
N PHE A 728 -41.73 -23.61 -2.46
CA PHE A 728 -41.13 -22.77 -1.44
C PHE A 728 -39.77 -23.38 -1.06
N GLN A 729 -38.70 -22.60 -1.20
CA GLN A 729 -37.33 -23.02 -0.89
C GLN A 729 -36.81 -22.18 0.27
N TRP A 730 -36.05 -22.83 1.15
CA TRP A 730 -35.30 -22.19 2.23
C TRP A 730 -33.82 -22.60 2.13
N PRO A 731 -32.90 -21.87 2.78
CA PRO A 731 -31.49 -22.22 2.80
C PRO A 731 -31.26 -23.64 3.35
N SER A 732 -30.31 -24.39 2.78
CA SER A 732 -29.94 -25.73 3.28
C SER A 732 -29.16 -25.70 4.59
N GLU A 733 -28.58 -24.55 4.94
CA GLU A 733 -27.81 -24.32 6.17
C GLU A 733 -28.71 -23.70 7.24
N GLU A 734 -28.79 -24.30 8.43
CA GLU A 734 -29.51 -23.70 9.58
C GLU A 734 -28.71 -22.55 10.19
N LEU A 735 -29.41 -21.58 10.79
CA LEU A 735 -28.77 -20.56 11.62
C LEU A 735 -28.07 -21.20 12.84
N PRO A 736 -27.05 -20.53 13.41
CA PRO A 736 -26.40 -21.02 14.62
C PRO A 736 -27.34 -20.93 15.84
N ALA A 737 -27.01 -21.65 16.92
CA ALA A 737 -27.82 -21.67 18.13
C ALA A 737 -27.97 -20.28 18.78
N ASN A 738 -29.10 -20.06 19.46
CA ASN A 738 -29.38 -18.82 20.19
C ASN A 738 -28.25 -18.51 21.18
N GLY A 739 -27.69 -17.30 21.08
CA GLY A 739 -26.55 -16.86 21.90
C GLY A 739 -25.23 -16.78 21.14
N THR A 740 -25.18 -17.17 19.86
CA THR A 740 -24.00 -16.99 18.99
C THR A 740 -24.35 -16.21 17.72
N GLU A 741 -23.37 -15.53 17.13
CA GLU A 741 -23.57 -14.70 15.92
C GLU A 741 -22.63 -15.13 14.79
N LEU A 742 -23.17 -15.35 13.59
CA LEU A 742 -22.38 -15.66 12.41
C LEU A 742 -22.02 -14.38 11.64
N ARG A 743 -20.74 -14.04 11.58
CA ARG A 743 -20.23 -12.91 10.81
C ARG A 743 -19.37 -13.38 9.65
N LYS A 744 -19.28 -12.55 8.61
CA LYS A 744 -18.45 -12.79 7.44
C LYS A 744 -17.52 -11.62 7.20
N TYR A 745 -16.26 -11.94 6.95
CA TYR A 745 -15.27 -10.98 6.49
C TYR A 745 -14.44 -11.62 5.36
N GLN A 746 -14.38 -10.94 4.21
CA GLN A 746 -13.78 -11.47 2.98
C GLN A 746 -14.37 -12.83 2.57
N GLN A 747 -13.56 -13.89 2.49
CA GLN A 747 -13.98 -15.25 2.15
C GLN A 747 -14.21 -16.15 3.39
N ASN A 748 -13.91 -15.66 4.59
CA ASN A 748 -13.97 -16.45 5.83
C ASN A 748 -15.23 -16.13 6.63
N ARG A 749 -15.79 -17.17 7.27
CA ARG A 749 -16.90 -17.07 8.21
C ARG A 749 -16.38 -17.18 9.64
N TYR A 750 -16.97 -16.40 10.54
CA TYR A 750 -16.59 -16.30 11.94
C TYR A 750 -17.84 -16.53 12.79
N LEU A 751 -17.80 -17.49 13.70
CA LEU A 751 -18.86 -17.72 14.67
C LEU A 751 -18.45 -17.08 15.99
N VAL A 752 -19.16 -16.03 16.36
CA VAL A 752 -18.91 -15.24 17.56
C VAL A 752 -19.59 -15.88 18.76
N VAL A 753 -18.82 -16.20 19.78
CA VAL A 753 -19.28 -16.75 21.07
C VAL A 753 -19.05 -15.73 22.18
N PHE A 754 -20.05 -15.59 23.05
CA PHE A 754 -20.02 -14.66 24.18
C PHE A 754 -19.83 -15.36 25.54
N ASP A 755 -20.32 -16.59 25.67
CA ASP A 755 -20.36 -17.34 26.94
C ASP A 755 -19.63 -18.70 26.83
N THR A 756 -18.91 -19.06 27.89
CA THR A 756 -18.23 -20.36 28.00
C THR A 756 -19.18 -21.56 27.97
N ASP A 757 -20.37 -21.41 28.56
CA ASP A 757 -21.42 -22.45 28.59
C ASP A 757 -21.91 -22.87 27.19
N GLN A 758 -21.60 -22.07 26.15
CA GLN A 758 -22.01 -22.30 24.77
C GLN A 758 -20.89 -22.84 23.87
N ILE A 759 -19.67 -22.99 24.37
CA ILE A 759 -18.50 -23.37 23.56
C ILE A 759 -18.70 -24.73 22.89
N GLU A 760 -19.16 -25.76 23.60
CA GLU A 760 -19.37 -27.09 23.00
C GLU A 760 -20.39 -27.07 21.85
N GLN A 761 -21.47 -26.32 22.02
CA GLN A 761 -22.50 -26.17 20.98
C GLN A 761 -21.99 -25.31 19.83
N ALA A 762 -21.23 -24.26 20.13
CA ALA A 762 -20.66 -23.36 19.13
C ALA A 762 -19.54 -24.04 18.32
N CYS A 763 -18.75 -24.96 18.89
CA CYS A 763 -17.80 -25.77 18.13
C CYS A 763 -18.52 -26.63 17.09
N ARG A 764 -19.61 -27.31 17.47
CA ARG A 764 -20.44 -28.10 16.53
C ARG A 764 -21.05 -27.22 15.43
N ASP A 765 -21.53 -26.04 15.78
CA ASP A 765 -22.08 -25.08 14.81
C ASP A 765 -20.99 -24.49 13.90
N ALA A 766 -19.80 -24.22 14.42
CA ALA A 766 -18.65 -23.73 13.66
C ALA A 766 -18.17 -24.76 12.64
N GLU A 767 -18.06 -26.04 13.03
CA GLU A 767 -17.76 -27.15 12.10
C GLU A 767 -18.84 -27.27 11.00
N ARG A 768 -20.12 -27.28 11.41
CA ARG A 768 -21.26 -27.37 10.49
C ARG A 768 -21.29 -26.22 9.48
N LEU A 769 -21.01 -24.99 9.93
CA LEU A 769 -21.06 -23.77 9.14
C LEU A 769 -19.74 -23.42 8.45
N LYS A 770 -18.69 -24.23 8.68
CA LYS A 770 -17.30 -23.99 8.25
C LYS A 770 -16.81 -22.60 8.64
N ALA A 771 -17.05 -22.23 9.89
CA ALA A 771 -16.67 -20.95 10.48
C ALA A 771 -15.55 -21.12 11.50
N GLN A 772 -14.72 -20.09 11.68
CA GLN A 772 -13.75 -20.03 12.78
C GLN A 772 -14.43 -19.54 14.06
N LEU A 773 -14.20 -20.23 15.18
CA LEU A 773 -14.73 -19.81 16.47
C LEU A 773 -13.94 -18.61 16.99
N VAL A 774 -14.62 -17.52 17.31
CA VAL A 774 -14.00 -16.28 17.77
C VAL A 774 -14.83 -15.62 18.87
N CYS A 775 -14.20 -14.73 19.62
CA CYS A 775 -14.84 -13.90 20.64
C CYS A 775 -15.08 -12.48 20.11
N ASP A 776 -16.04 -11.79 20.72
CA ASP A 776 -16.28 -10.37 20.45
C ASP A 776 -15.37 -9.48 21.32
N LYS A 777 -14.71 -8.50 20.70
CA LYS A 777 -13.71 -7.65 21.37
C LYS A 777 -14.33 -6.68 22.38
N GLU A 778 -15.54 -6.19 22.13
CA GLU A 778 -16.25 -5.29 23.06
C GLU A 778 -16.76 -6.06 24.29
N SER A 779 -17.10 -7.33 24.10
CA SER A 779 -17.57 -8.23 25.16
C SER A 779 -16.45 -8.70 26.10
N ALA A 780 -15.19 -8.71 25.63
CA ALA A 780 -14.03 -9.17 26.40
C ALA A 780 -13.36 -8.09 27.27
N ASN A 781 -13.62 -6.81 26.98
CA ASN A 781 -13.08 -5.65 27.72
C ASN A 781 -14.08 -5.06 28.75
N ALA A 782 -15.23 -5.70 28.94
CA ALA A 782 -16.32 -5.25 29.83
C ALA A 782 -16.67 -6.31 30.88
#